data_AF-A0A961CQ81-F1
#
_entry.id   AF-A0A961CQ81-F1
#
_cell.length_a   1.000
_cell.length_b   1.000
_cell.length_c   1.000
_cell.angle_alpha   90.00
_cell.angle_beta   90.00
_cell.angle_gamma   90.00
#
_symmetry.space_group_name_H-M   'P 1'
#
loop_
_entity.id
_entity.type
_entity.pdbx_description
1 polymer ?
#
loop_
_entity_poly.entity_id
_entity_poly.type
_entity_poly.pdbx_seq_one_letter_code
_entity_poly.pdbx_strand_id
1 'polypeptide(L)'
;MSSPPTSSHRAIAEIGRELGGRYRLVAPIGVGTSSRVFLAVDTQLRRRVAVKLLHAALAADDTFLRRFRAEARAAGALNHPNIVAVFDWGEDETDEGMQPYLVTEYLGGGSLRRILDRGRPLSPSQALMVGLDTARALAHAHRRGLVHRDVKPGNLLFDTEGRLRLADFGVARALAEAAWTEPSGTMLGTARYASPEQAMGRRLDGRSDVYSLALVLIECVTCQVPFAADTTTGTLALRTQGDLEVPDGLAGLRGTLERAGRLEPDQRPDAEEVEISLLAAAETMPRPEPLPLVATLDEAEITAELRLVEGIDGLGVVSALDADEPPVPDDAVTGRAEDVDRTVDEPEVLERTPIVVAEEHHLLATSRPASFGRVEPFVADARVGGDPGAADPGVAPIGPMPSARRRRRAPRLLLGVVAALALLGAAAAWWFLIRVPVHDVPDLVGRPLAEASALARQNGWKLDDDTVVRVDDTRPGQVVEQSPRSGSTLSEGDTLHVTVSLGPTLVAVPDLKGVPEAEARAQIEAAGLTAGPSSTTTDEEVPVGAVVSAGPAPGQEAPASDGTVPRGTELALVVSSGPAPRVVPDGLVGLSVADAKARLAAVQLGAAVTEVNDEVAPAGMVMAVGTPPGTSVPRDTAVALTVSKGPAPIPVPDVVGLAGTAASAQIQAVGLGVSGIEGSPSNAVLATDPPAGEAIPRGAPVRIFTRR
;
A
#
# COMPACT_ATOMS: atom_id res chain seq x y z
N MET A 1 -20.70 -12.35 -27.89
CA MET A 1 -19.33 -11.80 -27.72
C MET A 1 -19.17 -11.58 -26.24
N SER A 2 -18.67 -12.60 -25.53
CA SER A 2 -18.50 -12.57 -24.08
C SER A 2 -17.35 -11.63 -23.74
N SER A 3 -17.57 -10.71 -22.80
CA SER A 3 -16.52 -9.85 -22.27
C SER A 3 -15.41 -10.70 -21.65
N PRO A 4 -14.12 -10.36 -21.82
CA PRO A 4 -13.05 -11.08 -21.16
C PRO A 4 -13.21 -11.01 -19.62
N PRO A 5 -12.88 -12.08 -18.88
CA PRO A 5 -13.00 -12.11 -17.43
C PRO A 5 -12.11 -11.01 -16.79
N THR A 6 -12.60 -10.38 -15.73
CA THR A 6 -11.89 -9.34 -14.98
C THR A 6 -10.61 -9.88 -14.32
N SER A 7 -9.61 -9.01 -14.13
CA SER A 7 -8.25 -9.36 -13.66
C SER A 7 -8.20 -10.14 -12.34
N SER A 8 -9.18 -9.94 -11.45
CA SER A 8 -9.30 -10.65 -10.17
C SER A 8 -9.71 -12.12 -10.35
N HIS A 9 -10.52 -12.45 -11.37
CA HIS A 9 -10.99 -13.83 -11.60
C HIS A 9 -9.86 -14.73 -12.11
N ARG A 10 -8.99 -14.20 -12.98
CA ARG A 10 -7.80 -14.91 -13.45
C ARG A 10 -6.75 -15.13 -12.36
N ALA A 11 -6.73 -14.30 -11.31
CA ALA A 11 -5.74 -14.44 -10.23
C ALA A 11 -6.02 -15.65 -9.33
N ILE A 12 -7.30 -15.99 -9.10
CA ILE A 12 -7.70 -17.14 -8.27
C ILE A 12 -7.44 -18.46 -9.02
N ALA A 13 -7.61 -18.50 -10.34
CA ALA A 13 -7.37 -19.68 -11.17
C ALA A 13 -5.89 -20.17 -11.17
N GLU A 14 -4.95 -19.30 -10.80
CA GLU A 14 -3.51 -19.62 -10.75
C GLU A 14 -3.09 -20.25 -9.41
N ILE A 15 -3.94 -20.20 -8.37
CA ILE A 15 -3.61 -20.75 -7.05
C ILE A 15 -3.42 -22.27 -7.15
N GLY A 16 -2.35 -22.77 -6.53
CA GLY A 16 -1.93 -24.17 -6.60
C GLY A 16 -1.15 -24.55 -7.86
N ARG A 17 -1.06 -23.67 -8.86
CA ARG A 17 -0.22 -23.91 -10.04
C ARG A 17 1.26 -23.96 -9.64
N GLU A 18 1.98 -24.93 -10.19
CA GLU A 18 3.42 -25.07 -9.99
C GLU A 18 4.18 -24.62 -11.25
N LEU A 19 4.95 -23.55 -11.13
CA LEU A 19 5.70 -22.96 -12.23
C LEU A 19 7.09 -23.60 -12.29
N GLY A 20 7.49 -24.01 -13.49
CA GLY A 20 8.81 -24.64 -13.73
C GLY A 20 9.05 -25.89 -12.88
N GLY A 21 7.99 -26.56 -12.41
CA GLY A 21 8.07 -27.73 -11.53
C GLY A 21 8.74 -27.45 -10.17
N ARG A 22 8.67 -26.19 -9.68
CA ARG A 22 9.36 -25.78 -8.45
C ARG A 22 8.61 -24.73 -7.63
N TYR A 23 8.00 -23.74 -8.26
CA TYR A 23 7.41 -22.61 -7.55
C TYR A 23 5.90 -22.74 -7.52
N ARG A 24 5.35 -23.17 -6.38
CA ARG A 24 3.91 -23.38 -6.24
C ARG A 24 3.23 -22.11 -5.73
N LEU A 25 2.30 -21.58 -6.52
CA LEU A 25 1.56 -20.36 -6.19
C LEU A 25 0.55 -20.62 -5.07
N VAL A 26 0.53 -19.75 -4.06
CA VAL A 26 -0.27 -19.89 -2.85
C VAL A 26 -1.37 -18.84 -2.80
N ALA A 27 -1.03 -17.56 -2.90
CA ALA A 27 -2.00 -16.49 -2.77
C ALA A 27 -1.58 -15.26 -3.59
N PRO A 28 -2.52 -14.52 -4.22
CA PRO A 28 -2.20 -13.25 -4.86
C PRO A 28 -1.87 -12.19 -3.80
N ILE A 29 -0.71 -11.53 -3.93
CA ILE A 29 -0.25 -10.47 -3.00
C ILE A 29 -0.20 -9.09 -3.65
N GLY A 30 -0.37 -9.01 -4.97
CA GLY A 30 -0.44 -7.73 -5.66
C GLY A 30 -0.80 -7.85 -7.14
N VAL A 31 -1.40 -6.79 -7.68
CA VAL A 31 -1.66 -6.65 -9.11
C VAL A 31 -1.03 -5.34 -9.56
N GLY A 32 -0.11 -5.42 -10.52
CA GLY A 32 0.48 -4.27 -11.20
C GLY A 32 0.00 -4.18 -12.64
N THR A 33 0.21 -3.03 -13.28
CA THR A 33 -0.20 -2.75 -14.67
C THR A 33 0.29 -3.79 -15.68
N SER A 34 1.43 -4.42 -15.40
CA SER A 34 2.09 -5.34 -16.34
C SER A 34 2.35 -6.72 -15.75
N SER A 35 1.93 -6.97 -14.50
CA SER A 35 2.23 -8.22 -13.81
C SER A 35 1.29 -8.49 -12.65
N ARG A 36 1.13 -9.75 -12.29
CA ARG A 36 0.50 -10.20 -11.04
C ARG A 36 1.58 -10.76 -10.12
N VAL A 37 1.50 -10.49 -8.83
CA VAL A 37 2.47 -10.94 -7.84
C VAL A 37 1.77 -11.90 -6.90
N PHE A 38 2.37 -13.06 -6.68
CA PHE A 38 1.88 -14.13 -5.83
C PHE A 38 2.89 -14.44 -4.73
N LEU A 39 2.38 -14.73 -3.53
CA LEU A 39 3.11 -15.55 -2.58
C LEU A 39 3.18 -16.96 -3.15
N ALA A 40 4.36 -17.56 -3.11
CA ALA A 40 4.60 -18.92 -3.54
C ALA A 40 5.55 -19.65 -2.59
N VAL A 41 5.58 -20.97 -2.69
CA VAL A 41 6.56 -21.82 -2.02
C VAL A 41 7.53 -22.36 -3.06
N ASP A 42 8.82 -22.17 -2.81
CA ASP A 42 9.87 -22.93 -3.47
C ASP A 42 9.88 -24.35 -2.88
N THR A 43 9.34 -25.32 -3.63
CA THR A 43 9.12 -26.70 -3.14
C THR A 43 10.44 -27.46 -2.89
N GLN A 44 11.54 -27.03 -3.53
CA GLN A 44 12.85 -27.64 -3.37
C GLN A 44 13.56 -27.12 -2.11
N LEU A 45 13.58 -25.79 -1.93
CA LEU A 45 14.25 -25.15 -0.78
C LEU A 45 13.33 -24.97 0.43
N ARG A 46 12.04 -25.31 0.30
CA ARG A 46 10.99 -25.15 1.33
C ARG A 46 10.98 -23.78 1.97
N ARG A 47 11.00 -22.73 1.14
CA ARG A 47 10.96 -21.34 1.58
C ARG A 47 9.87 -20.56 0.85
N ARG A 48 9.34 -19.54 1.53
CA ARG A 48 8.41 -18.57 0.95
C ARG A 48 9.16 -17.65 -0.01
N VAL A 49 8.56 -17.40 -1.18
CA VAL A 49 9.08 -16.51 -2.22
C VAL A 49 7.95 -15.69 -2.81
N ALA A 50 8.26 -14.54 -3.40
CA ALA A 50 7.31 -13.76 -4.19
C ALA A 50 7.55 -14.04 -5.67
N VAL A 51 6.51 -14.48 -6.39
CA VAL A 51 6.56 -14.77 -7.81
C VAL A 51 5.76 -13.74 -8.58
N LYS A 52 6.42 -13.03 -9.48
CA LYS A 52 5.83 -12.02 -10.35
C LYS A 52 5.59 -12.64 -11.73
N LEU A 53 4.32 -12.88 -12.06
CA LEU A 53 3.85 -13.30 -13.37
C LEU A 53 3.63 -12.08 -14.27
N LEU A 54 4.34 -11.96 -15.38
CA LEU A 54 4.09 -10.89 -16.35
C LEU A 54 2.86 -11.19 -17.20
N HIS A 55 2.20 -10.22 -17.84
CA HIS A 55 1.05 -10.57 -18.70
C HIS A 55 1.49 -11.32 -19.97
N ALA A 56 0.79 -12.39 -20.34
CA ALA A 56 1.10 -13.21 -21.53
C ALA A 56 1.15 -12.40 -22.84
N ALA A 57 0.36 -11.33 -22.95
CA ALA A 57 0.40 -10.41 -24.09
C ALA A 57 1.78 -9.77 -24.34
N LEU A 58 2.60 -9.64 -23.30
CA LEU A 58 3.96 -9.11 -23.39
C LEU A 58 4.98 -10.19 -23.82
N ALA A 59 4.63 -11.47 -23.65
CA ALA A 59 5.51 -12.60 -23.96
C ALA A 59 5.55 -12.94 -25.46
N ALA A 60 4.60 -12.44 -26.26
CA ALA A 60 4.58 -12.62 -27.70
C ALA A 60 5.67 -11.80 -28.43
N ASP A 61 6.31 -10.83 -27.77
CA ASP A 61 7.41 -10.04 -28.33
C ASP A 61 8.78 -10.58 -27.89
N ASP A 62 9.47 -11.26 -28.81
CA ASP A 62 10.84 -11.76 -28.61
C ASP A 62 11.84 -10.67 -28.22
N THR A 63 11.62 -9.42 -28.63
CA THR A 63 12.48 -8.28 -28.28
C THR A 63 12.29 -7.89 -26.82
N PHE A 64 11.04 -7.90 -26.36
CA PHE A 64 10.70 -7.70 -24.96
C PHE A 64 11.31 -8.80 -24.08
N LEU A 65 11.12 -10.08 -24.42
CA LEU A 65 11.67 -11.20 -23.64
C LEU A 65 13.20 -11.15 -23.52
N ARG A 66 13.92 -10.82 -24.61
CA ARG A 66 15.39 -10.65 -24.54
C ARG A 66 15.82 -9.56 -23.56
N ARG A 67 15.08 -8.44 -23.52
CA ARG A 67 15.37 -7.32 -22.62
C ARG A 67 14.99 -7.66 -21.18
N PHE A 68 13.82 -8.26 -20.97
CA PHE A 68 13.38 -8.75 -19.67
C PHE A 68 14.41 -9.71 -19.05
N ARG A 69 14.91 -10.69 -19.84
CA ARG A 69 15.96 -11.62 -19.40
C ARG A 69 17.26 -10.89 -19.04
N ALA A 70 17.65 -9.86 -19.81
CA ALA A 70 18.83 -9.06 -19.51
C ALA A 70 18.67 -8.25 -18.22
N GLU A 71 17.49 -7.67 -17.99
CA GLU A 71 17.15 -6.90 -16.79
C GLU A 71 17.05 -7.79 -15.54
N ALA A 72 16.39 -8.95 -15.63
CA ALA A 72 16.32 -9.93 -14.54
C ALA A 72 17.72 -10.40 -14.11
N ARG A 73 18.63 -10.65 -15.06
CA ARG A 73 20.03 -10.99 -14.77
C ARG A 73 20.79 -9.84 -14.12
N ALA A 74 20.59 -8.61 -14.60
CA ALA A 74 21.24 -7.44 -14.02
C ALA A 74 20.76 -7.18 -12.59
N ALA A 75 19.45 -7.34 -12.33
CA ALA A 75 18.86 -7.24 -11.00
C ALA A 75 19.34 -8.36 -10.08
N GLY A 76 19.45 -9.61 -10.56
CA GLY A 76 19.99 -10.74 -9.80
C GLY A 76 21.47 -10.62 -9.45
N ALA A 77 22.22 -9.73 -10.11
CA ALA A 77 23.61 -9.43 -9.76
C ALA A 77 23.72 -8.39 -8.62
N LEU A 78 22.62 -7.76 -8.20
CA LEU A 78 22.60 -6.81 -7.09
C LEU A 78 22.49 -7.58 -5.77
N ASN A 79 23.51 -7.45 -4.93
CA ASN A 79 23.49 -7.99 -3.56
C ASN A 79 23.68 -6.82 -2.58
N HIS A 80 22.58 -6.43 -1.93
CA HIS A 80 22.55 -5.31 -1.00
C HIS A 80 21.39 -5.49 -0.01
N PRO A 81 21.56 -5.19 1.29
CA PRO A 81 20.52 -5.37 2.30
C PRO A 81 19.23 -4.59 2.01
N ASN A 82 19.32 -3.45 1.32
CA ASN A 82 18.17 -2.63 0.94
C ASN A 82 17.67 -2.84 -0.50
N ILE A 83 18.06 -3.93 -1.17
CA ILE A 83 17.55 -4.28 -2.51
C ILE A 83 16.88 -5.66 -2.41
N VAL A 84 15.71 -5.81 -3.01
CA VAL A 84 15.03 -7.11 -3.06
C VAL A 84 15.89 -8.12 -3.82
N ALA A 85 16.17 -9.26 -3.20
CA ALA A 85 16.91 -10.32 -3.85
C ALA A 85 16.07 -10.98 -4.95
N VAL A 86 16.64 -11.08 -6.15
CA VAL A 86 16.10 -11.90 -7.24
C VAL A 86 16.73 -13.29 -7.13
N PHE A 87 15.90 -14.31 -6.93
CA PHE A 87 16.37 -15.68 -6.77
C PHE A 87 16.42 -16.45 -8.08
N ASP A 88 15.43 -16.23 -8.95
CA ASP A 88 15.30 -17.00 -10.18
C ASP A 88 14.40 -16.27 -11.19
N TRP A 89 14.39 -16.74 -12.43
CA TRP A 89 13.43 -16.33 -13.46
C TRP A 89 13.18 -17.51 -14.40
N GLY A 90 12.01 -17.55 -15.01
CA GLY A 90 11.68 -18.62 -15.94
C GLY A 90 10.48 -18.30 -16.82
N GLU A 91 10.12 -19.29 -17.63
CA GLU A 91 8.99 -19.27 -18.54
C GLU A 91 8.25 -20.60 -18.38
N ASP A 92 6.91 -20.56 -18.40
CA ASP A 92 6.07 -21.74 -18.28
C ASP A 92 5.05 -21.75 -19.42
N GLU A 93 4.80 -22.90 -20.03
CA GLU A 93 3.88 -23.02 -21.16
C GLU A 93 2.43 -23.01 -20.66
N THR A 94 1.58 -22.18 -21.27
CA THR A 94 0.14 -22.11 -20.96
C THR A 94 -0.69 -22.19 -22.23
N ASP A 95 -1.99 -22.42 -22.08
CA ASP A 95 -2.96 -22.36 -23.19
C ASP A 95 -2.97 -20.98 -23.89
N GLU A 96 -2.52 -19.92 -23.21
CA GLU A 96 -2.40 -18.56 -23.75
C GLU A 96 -1.00 -18.23 -24.30
N GLY A 97 -0.07 -19.19 -24.29
CA GLY A 97 1.31 -19.03 -24.74
C GLY A 97 2.35 -19.11 -23.61
N MET A 98 3.55 -18.64 -23.87
CA MET A 98 4.62 -18.64 -22.85
C MET A 98 4.34 -17.59 -21.77
N GLN A 99 4.37 -18.00 -20.50
CA GLN A 99 4.12 -17.17 -19.33
C GLN A 99 5.43 -16.90 -18.58
N PRO A 100 6.09 -15.75 -18.80
CA PRO A 100 7.32 -15.41 -18.09
C PRO A 100 7.05 -15.04 -16.63
N TYR A 101 7.95 -15.44 -15.74
CA TYR A 101 7.88 -15.17 -14.32
C TYR A 101 9.25 -14.81 -13.73
N LEU A 102 9.22 -14.01 -12.65
CA LEU A 102 10.38 -13.61 -11.86
C LEU A 102 10.17 -14.03 -10.41
N VAL A 103 11.17 -14.68 -9.81
CA VAL A 103 11.13 -15.14 -8.42
C VAL A 103 12.02 -14.25 -7.57
N THR A 104 11.45 -13.71 -6.52
CA THR A 104 12.08 -12.75 -5.62
C THR A 104 11.87 -13.14 -4.17
N GLU A 105 12.60 -12.49 -3.28
CA GLU A 105 12.33 -12.54 -1.85
C GLU A 105 10.91 -12.10 -1.51
N TYR A 106 10.26 -12.85 -0.62
CA TYR A 106 8.98 -12.46 -0.04
C TYR A 106 9.18 -11.55 1.17
N LEU A 107 8.50 -10.40 1.19
CA LEU A 107 8.58 -9.39 2.23
C LEU A 107 7.20 -9.18 2.87
N GLY A 108 7.00 -9.78 4.04
CA GLY A 108 5.70 -9.84 4.73
C GLY A 108 5.23 -8.53 5.38
N GLY A 109 6.13 -7.55 5.56
CA GLY A 109 5.82 -6.27 6.22
C GLY A 109 5.02 -5.28 5.37
N GLY A 110 4.79 -5.60 4.09
CA GLY A 110 4.02 -4.75 3.17
C GLY A 110 4.85 -3.70 2.45
N SER A 111 4.18 -2.76 1.79
CA SER A 111 4.80 -1.66 1.05
C SER A 111 4.54 -0.32 1.72
N LEU A 112 5.40 0.66 1.44
CA LEU A 112 5.19 2.04 1.90
C LEU A 112 3.85 2.59 1.40
N ARG A 113 3.40 2.22 0.20
CA ARG A 113 2.07 2.59 -0.31
C ARG A 113 0.95 2.19 0.66
N ARG A 114 0.96 0.97 1.19
CA ARG A 114 -0.06 0.50 2.15
C ARG A 114 -0.01 1.27 3.47
N ILE A 115 1.17 1.71 3.90
CA ILE A 115 1.32 2.58 5.07
C ILE A 115 0.63 3.93 4.80
N LEU A 116 0.89 4.55 3.65
CA LEU A 116 0.34 5.85 3.27
C LEU A 116 -1.17 5.80 2.98
N ASP A 117 -1.69 4.68 2.46
CA ASP A 117 -3.13 4.48 2.20
C ASP A 117 -4.00 4.53 3.46
N ARG A 118 -3.42 4.34 4.65
CA ARG A 118 -4.13 4.54 5.93
C ARG A 118 -4.40 6.01 6.25
N GLY A 119 -3.87 6.94 5.45
CA GLY A 119 -4.04 8.38 5.63
C GLY A 119 -3.30 8.96 6.84
N ARG A 120 -2.42 8.19 7.49
CA ARG A 120 -1.60 8.65 8.61
C ARG A 120 -0.21 9.08 8.11
N PRO A 121 0.18 10.36 8.26
CA PRO A 121 1.51 10.80 7.86
C PRO A 121 2.57 10.17 8.77
N LEU A 122 3.73 9.88 8.19
CA LEU A 122 4.94 9.51 8.92
C LEU A 122 5.56 10.75 9.56
N SER A 123 6.24 10.56 10.69
CA SER A 123 7.08 11.61 11.26
C SER A 123 8.27 11.91 10.32
N PRO A 124 8.84 13.13 10.37
CA PRO A 124 10.03 13.46 9.59
C PRO A 124 11.20 12.50 9.81
N SER A 125 11.38 11.97 11.02
CA SER A 125 12.42 10.99 11.33
C SER A 125 12.16 9.61 10.70
N GLN A 126 10.90 9.18 10.64
CA GLN A 126 10.52 7.95 9.92
C GLN A 126 10.71 8.13 8.41
N ALA A 127 10.32 9.28 7.85
CA ALA A 127 10.57 9.61 6.46
C ALA A 127 12.08 9.61 6.15
N LEU A 128 12.91 10.21 7.02
CA LEU A 128 14.37 10.16 6.89
C LEU A 128 14.88 8.72 6.82
N MET A 129 14.41 7.82 7.70
CA MET A 129 14.82 6.41 7.69
C MET A 129 14.51 5.73 6.35
N VAL A 130 13.29 5.92 5.84
CA VAL A 130 12.87 5.44 4.50
C VAL A 130 13.78 6.01 3.40
N GLY A 131 14.09 7.31 3.47
CA GLY A 131 14.96 8.00 2.53
C GLY A 131 16.38 7.46 2.54
N LEU A 132 16.92 7.20 3.72
CA LEU A 132 18.29 6.75 3.91
C LEU A 132 18.49 5.35 3.32
N ASP A 133 17.61 4.41 3.64
CA ASP A 133 17.69 3.03 3.13
C ASP A 133 17.46 2.97 1.62
N THR A 134 16.56 3.83 1.10
CA THR A 134 16.33 3.93 -0.35
C THR A 134 17.55 4.54 -1.06
N ALA A 135 18.16 5.59 -0.50
CA ALA A 135 19.35 6.22 -1.06
C ALA A 135 20.53 5.24 -1.13
N ARG A 136 20.74 4.41 -0.10
CA ARG A 136 21.75 3.32 -0.09
C ARG A 136 21.53 2.32 -1.21
N ALA A 137 20.28 1.86 -1.39
CA ALA A 137 19.90 0.96 -2.46
C ALA A 137 20.19 1.57 -3.84
N LEU A 138 19.78 2.82 -4.05
CA LEU A 138 19.99 3.54 -5.30
C LEU A 138 21.49 3.76 -5.58
N ALA A 139 22.26 4.23 -4.60
CA ALA A 139 23.70 4.44 -4.75
C ALA A 139 24.42 3.14 -5.14
N HIS A 140 24.06 2.03 -4.52
CA HIS A 140 24.62 0.72 -4.86
C HIS A 140 24.33 0.30 -6.31
N ALA A 141 23.12 0.54 -6.79
CA ALA A 141 22.72 0.22 -8.17
C ALA A 141 23.35 1.19 -9.19
N HIS A 142 23.37 2.48 -8.89
CA HIS A 142 23.92 3.53 -9.75
C HIS A 142 25.42 3.33 -10.02
N ARG A 143 26.20 2.90 -9.02
CA ARG A 143 27.63 2.53 -9.20
C ARG A 143 27.85 1.38 -10.19
N ARG A 144 26.82 0.58 -10.47
CA ARG A 144 26.83 -0.50 -11.47
C ARG A 144 26.17 -0.10 -12.79
N GLY A 145 25.84 1.18 -12.96
CA GLY A 145 25.20 1.71 -14.17
C GLY A 145 23.72 1.36 -14.29
N LEU A 146 23.08 0.90 -13.21
CA LEU A 146 21.66 0.55 -13.18
C LEU A 146 20.86 1.68 -12.56
N VAL A 147 19.95 2.27 -13.34
CA VAL A 147 18.99 3.31 -12.90
C VAL A 147 17.64 2.65 -12.67
N HIS A 148 16.98 2.95 -11.55
CA HIS A 148 15.74 2.31 -11.13
C HIS A 148 14.53 2.73 -11.99
N ARG A 149 14.38 4.04 -12.24
CA ARG A 149 13.37 4.72 -13.10
C ARG A 149 11.92 4.71 -12.62
N ASP A 150 11.58 3.88 -11.64
CA ASP A 150 10.21 3.76 -11.10
C ASP A 150 10.19 3.82 -9.56
N VAL A 151 10.97 4.74 -8.96
CA VAL A 151 10.97 4.89 -7.49
C VAL A 151 9.62 5.45 -7.06
N LYS A 152 8.87 4.67 -6.27
CA LYS A 152 7.53 5.02 -5.77
C LYS A 152 7.17 4.18 -4.55
N PRO A 153 6.21 4.59 -3.70
CA PRO A 153 5.91 3.90 -2.45
C PRO A 153 5.52 2.42 -2.60
N GLY A 154 4.99 2.02 -3.77
CA GLY A 154 4.66 0.62 -4.05
C GLY A 154 5.89 -0.30 -4.20
N ASN A 155 7.05 0.26 -4.53
CA ASN A 155 8.30 -0.49 -4.75
C ASN A 155 9.22 -0.46 -3.51
N LEU A 156 8.85 0.29 -2.47
CA LEU A 156 9.57 0.34 -1.20
C LEU A 156 8.89 -0.65 -0.24
N LEU A 157 9.44 -1.86 -0.16
CA LEU A 157 8.87 -2.98 0.59
C LEU A 157 9.57 -3.16 1.94
N PHE A 158 8.88 -3.78 2.90
CA PHE A 158 9.41 -4.02 4.25
C PHE A 158 9.33 -5.50 4.61
N ASP A 159 10.35 -6.02 5.27
CA ASP A 159 10.21 -7.28 6.00
C ASP A 159 9.43 -7.10 7.31
N THR A 160 9.20 -8.19 8.03
CA THR A 160 8.46 -8.21 9.31
C THR A 160 9.14 -7.42 10.42
N GLU A 161 10.44 -7.16 10.29
CA GLU A 161 11.21 -6.34 11.24
C GLU A 161 11.25 -4.86 10.84
N GLY A 162 10.63 -4.49 9.72
CA GLY A 162 10.56 -3.11 9.23
C GLY A 162 11.79 -2.63 8.48
N ARG A 163 12.66 -3.55 8.02
CA ARG A 163 13.80 -3.18 7.16
C ARG A 163 13.34 -3.01 5.72
N LEU A 164 13.72 -1.89 5.11
CA LEU A 164 13.32 -1.54 3.75
C LEU A 164 14.15 -2.29 2.70
N ARG A 165 13.46 -2.81 1.68
CA ARG A 165 14.07 -3.30 0.43
C ARG A 165 13.38 -2.67 -0.79
N LEU A 166 14.20 -2.13 -1.68
CA LEU A 166 13.76 -1.56 -2.94
C LEU A 166 13.56 -2.68 -3.98
N ALA A 167 12.33 -2.82 -4.47
CA ALA A 167 11.88 -3.82 -5.43
C ALA A 167 11.86 -3.26 -6.87
N ASP A 168 11.68 -4.13 -7.86
CA ASP A 168 11.37 -3.74 -9.25
C ASP A 168 12.44 -2.94 -10.01
N PHE A 169 13.72 -3.17 -9.71
CA PHE A 169 14.83 -2.65 -10.51
C PHE A 169 14.70 -3.05 -11.99
N GLY A 170 14.59 -2.04 -12.87
CA GLY A 170 14.81 -2.18 -14.30
C GLY A 170 13.65 -2.73 -15.13
N VAL A 171 12.74 -3.55 -14.57
CA VAL A 171 11.64 -4.21 -15.32
C VAL A 171 10.69 -3.21 -16.02
N ALA A 172 10.64 -1.98 -15.53
CA ALA A 172 9.82 -0.90 -16.08
C ALA A 172 10.30 -0.38 -17.45
N ARG A 173 11.58 -0.53 -17.82
CA ARG A 173 12.06 -0.03 -19.13
C ARG A 173 11.48 -0.86 -20.28
N ALA A 174 11.49 -2.18 -20.17
CA ALA A 174 10.93 -3.07 -21.18
C ALA A 174 9.42 -2.82 -21.38
N LEU A 175 8.70 -2.53 -20.29
CA LEU A 175 7.26 -2.25 -20.29
C LEU A 175 6.92 -0.84 -20.76
N ALA A 176 7.71 0.16 -20.35
CA ALA A 176 7.52 1.53 -20.76
C ALA A 176 7.65 1.63 -22.28
N GLU A 177 8.77 1.20 -22.88
CA GLU A 177 9.02 1.30 -24.34
C GLU A 177 7.93 0.62 -25.20
N ALA A 178 7.28 -0.45 -24.72
CA ALA A 178 6.16 -1.12 -25.40
C ALA A 178 4.81 -0.39 -25.23
N ALA A 179 4.64 0.38 -24.15
CA ALA A 179 3.39 1.06 -23.79
C ALA A 179 3.28 2.50 -24.32
N TRP A 180 4.32 3.10 -24.90
CA TRP A 180 4.25 4.47 -25.48
C TRP A 180 3.39 4.55 -26.75
N THR A 181 2.89 3.43 -27.27
CA THR A 181 2.08 3.35 -28.50
C THR A 181 0.56 3.25 -28.31
N GLU A 182 0.03 3.21 -27.07
CA GLU A 182 -1.43 3.18 -26.84
C GLU A 182 -1.93 4.32 -25.92
N PRO A 183 -2.99 5.05 -26.32
CA PRO A 183 -3.57 6.11 -25.50
C PRO A 183 -4.74 5.56 -24.67
N SER A 184 -4.57 5.27 -23.38
CA SER A 184 -5.69 5.19 -22.41
C SER A 184 -5.22 5.13 -20.94
N GLY A 185 -5.62 6.15 -20.16
CA GLY A 185 -6.08 6.09 -18.75
C GLY A 185 -5.23 5.48 -17.62
N THR A 186 -4.49 4.41 -17.83
CA THR A 186 -3.94 3.53 -16.78
C THR A 186 -2.51 3.91 -16.33
N MET A 187 -1.91 4.92 -16.95
CA MET A 187 -0.53 5.38 -16.69
C MET A 187 -0.40 6.36 -15.51
N LEU A 188 -1.48 6.67 -14.79
CA LEU A 188 -1.52 7.74 -13.78
C LEU A 188 -0.61 7.47 -12.57
N GLY A 189 -0.48 6.20 -12.13
CA GLY A 189 0.28 5.83 -10.93
C GLY A 189 1.80 6.03 -11.06
N THR A 190 2.38 5.73 -12.23
CA THR A 190 3.82 5.91 -12.49
C THR A 190 4.16 7.38 -12.79
N ALA A 191 3.27 8.10 -13.48
CA ALA A 191 3.45 9.52 -13.75
C ALA A 191 3.49 10.39 -12.49
N ARG A 192 2.83 9.94 -11.41
CA ARG A 192 2.79 10.64 -10.12
C ARG A 192 4.15 10.77 -9.44
N TYR A 193 5.13 9.94 -9.77
CA TYR A 193 6.50 10.02 -9.20
C TYR A 193 7.57 10.24 -10.27
N ALA A 194 7.17 10.48 -11.52
CA ALA A 194 8.10 10.71 -12.62
C ALA A 194 8.86 12.04 -12.45
N SER A 195 10.15 12.00 -12.77
CA SER A 195 11.03 13.17 -12.81
C SER A 195 10.72 14.10 -14.01
N PRO A 196 11.15 15.37 -13.99
CA PRO A 196 10.95 16.31 -15.10
C PRO A 196 11.51 15.79 -16.44
N GLU A 197 12.67 15.16 -16.43
CA GLU A 197 13.30 14.57 -17.61
C GLU A 197 12.51 13.36 -18.15
N GLN A 198 11.85 12.59 -17.28
CA GLN A 198 10.90 11.55 -17.71
C GLN A 198 9.67 12.17 -18.37
N ALA A 199 9.13 13.25 -17.82
CA ALA A 199 8.02 14.00 -18.41
C ALA A 199 8.38 14.58 -19.79
N MET A 200 9.64 14.97 -19.99
CA MET A 200 10.15 15.52 -21.24
C MET A 200 10.68 14.47 -22.23
N GLY A 201 10.68 13.17 -21.86
CA GLY A 201 11.25 12.10 -22.69
C GLY A 201 12.77 12.25 -22.93
N ARG A 202 13.49 12.89 -22.02
CA ARG A 202 14.95 13.06 -22.08
C ARG A 202 15.67 11.81 -21.58
N ARG A 203 16.98 11.74 -21.80
CA ARG A 203 17.81 10.64 -21.31
C ARG A 203 17.84 10.66 -19.77
N LEU A 204 17.62 9.50 -19.17
CA LEU A 204 17.58 9.33 -17.72
C LEU A 204 18.94 8.87 -17.17
N ASP A 205 19.27 9.34 -15.97
CA ASP A 205 20.39 8.88 -15.16
C ASP A 205 19.95 8.66 -13.70
N GLY A 206 20.89 8.36 -12.80
CA GLY A 206 20.56 8.11 -11.38
C GLY A 206 19.89 9.30 -10.68
N ARG A 207 20.04 10.52 -11.18
CA ARG A 207 19.45 11.73 -10.59
C ARG A 207 17.95 11.84 -10.86
N SER A 208 17.43 11.06 -11.81
CA SER A 208 15.99 10.84 -11.97
C SER A 208 15.40 10.13 -10.75
N ASP A 209 16.09 9.11 -10.25
CA ASP A 209 15.65 8.35 -9.07
C ASP A 209 15.70 9.21 -7.80
N VAL A 210 16.71 10.08 -7.69
CA VAL A 210 16.86 11.04 -6.58
C VAL A 210 15.66 12.00 -6.51
N TYR A 211 15.23 12.52 -7.66
CA TYR A 211 14.06 13.38 -7.71
C TYR A 211 12.78 12.63 -7.30
N SER A 212 12.59 11.41 -7.82
CA SER A 212 11.46 10.56 -7.43
C SER A 212 11.46 10.23 -5.93
N LEU A 213 12.62 9.99 -5.33
CA LEU A 213 12.76 9.80 -3.89
C LEU A 213 12.34 11.06 -3.11
N ALA A 214 12.70 12.26 -3.57
CA ALA A 214 12.29 13.50 -2.92
C ALA A 214 10.75 13.64 -2.88
N LEU A 215 10.05 13.27 -3.95
CA LEU A 215 8.58 13.23 -3.97
C LEU A 215 8.00 12.25 -2.94
N VAL A 216 8.59 11.04 -2.85
CA VAL A 216 8.18 10.02 -1.88
C VAL A 216 8.33 10.53 -0.45
N LEU A 217 9.45 11.18 -0.13
CA LEU A 217 9.71 11.70 1.22
C LEU A 217 8.77 12.84 1.59
N ILE A 218 8.39 13.69 0.62
CA ILE A 218 7.38 14.72 0.86
C ILE A 218 6.02 14.07 1.14
N GLU A 219 5.58 13.14 0.30
CA GLU A 219 4.32 12.42 0.50
C GLU A 219 4.26 11.71 1.84
N CYS A 220 5.38 11.14 2.31
CA CYS A 220 5.43 10.46 3.60
C CYS A 220 4.95 11.35 4.76
N VAL A 221 5.26 12.65 4.71
CA VAL A 221 4.95 13.59 5.81
C VAL A 221 3.69 14.40 5.54
N THR A 222 3.35 14.67 4.27
CA THR A 222 2.18 15.49 3.90
C THR A 222 0.96 14.67 3.51
N CYS A 223 1.10 13.38 3.25
CA CYS A 223 0.11 12.53 2.56
C CYS A 223 -0.30 13.05 1.17
N GLN A 224 0.45 14.01 0.61
CA GLN A 224 0.16 14.64 -0.68
C GLN A 224 1.38 14.59 -1.57
N VAL A 225 1.21 14.12 -2.80
CA VAL A 225 2.29 14.12 -3.78
C VAL A 225 2.36 15.50 -4.46
N PRO A 226 3.52 16.18 -4.42
CA PRO A 226 3.70 17.45 -5.12
C PRO A 226 3.45 17.34 -6.62
N PHE A 227 2.90 18.39 -7.21
CA PHE A 227 2.56 18.48 -8.64
C PHE A 227 1.54 17.44 -9.14
N ALA A 228 0.84 16.75 -8.24
CA ALA A 228 -0.23 15.83 -8.63
C ALA A 228 -1.43 16.59 -9.21
N ALA A 229 -1.92 16.13 -10.34
CA ALA A 229 -3.17 16.58 -10.96
C ALA A 229 -4.07 15.38 -11.28
N ASP A 230 -5.32 15.65 -11.66
CA ASP A 230 -6.31 14.61 -11.98
C ASP A 230 -5.97 13.82 -13.24
N THR A 231 -5.04 14.31 -14.06
CA THR A 231 -4.60 13.65 -15.29
C THR A 231 -3.10 13.41 -15.30
N THR A 232 -2.69 12.33 -15.97
CA THR A 232 -1.27 11.99 -16.19
C THR A 232 -0.55 13.14 -16.89
N THR A 233 -1.14 13.66 -17.97
CA THR A 233 -0.58 14.76 -18.74
C THR A 233 -0.48 16.03 -17.89
N GLY A 234 -1.49 16.35 -17.07
CA GLY A 234 -1.45 17.49 -16.15
C GLY A 234 -0.35 17.35 -15.10
N THR A 235 -0.21 16.17 -14.51
CA THR A 235 0.83 15.86 -13.50
C THR A 235 2.23 16.02 -14.11
N LEU A 236 2.47 15.46 -15.29
CA LEU A 236 3.75 15.58 -15.99
C LEU A 236 4.02 17.02 -16.44
N ALA A 237 2.99 17.77 -16.86
CA ALA A 237 3.13 19.17 -17.24
C ALA A 237 3.46 20.07 -16.04
N LEU A 238 2.85 19.86 -14.87
CA LEU A 238 3.19 20.59 -13.64
C LEU A 238 4.64 20.31 -13.20
N ARG A 239 5.12 19.09 -13.44
CA ARG A 239 6.49 18.68 -13.09
C ARG A 239 7.58 19.49 -13.78
N THR A 240 7.27 20.12 -14.92
CA THR A 240 8.24 20.89 -15.70
C THR A 240 8.22 22.38 -15.41
N GLN A 241 7.37 22.84 -14.47
CA GLN A 241 7.13 24.27 -14.23
C GLN A 241 8.10 24.90 -13.23
N GLY A 242 8.72 24.11 -12.35
CA GLY A 242 9.63 24.65 -11.34
C GLY A 242 10.26 23.59 -10.45
N ASP A 243 11.13 24.05 -9.56
CA ASP A 243 11.73 23.24 -8.52
C ASP A 243 10.67 22.74 -7.52
N LEU A 244 10.94 21.61 -6.87
CA LEU A 244 10.10 21.06 -5.83
C LEU A 244 10.11 21.96 -4.59
N GLU A 245 8.93 22.40 -4.16
CA GLU A 245 8.78 23.14 -2.90
C GLU A 245 8.81 22.18 -1.71
N VAL A 246 9.60 22.52 -0.68
CA VAL A 246 9.71 21.71 0.53
C VAL A 246 8.80 22.27 1.63
N PRO A 247 7.80 21.49 2.09
CA PRO A 247 6.88 21.89 3.15
C PRO A 247 7.59 22.12 4.50
N ASP A 248 7.00 22.97 5.35
CA ASP A 248 7.57 23.32 6.67
C ASP A 248 7.71 22.12 7.62
N GLY A 249 6.82 21.11 7.50
CA GLY A 249 6.92 19.86 8.25
C GLY A 249 8.21 19.07 7.99
N LEU A 250 8.94 19.39 6.92
CA LEU A 250 10.21 18.77 6.53
C LEU A 250 11.41 19.71 6.72
N ALA A 251 11.32 20.70 7.61
CA ALA A 251 12.40 21.67 7.85
C ALA A 251 13.76 21.01 8.13
N GLY A 252 13.80 19.90 8.88
CA GLY A 252 15.03 19.13 9.15
C GLY A 252 15.65 18.45 7.92
N LEU A 253 14.87 18.25 6.86
CA LEU A 253 15.30 17.64 5.59
C LEU A 253 15.41 18.65 4.44
N ARG A 254 15.11 19.94 4.69
CA ARG A 254 14.96 20.99 3.68
C ARG A 254 16.16 21.07 2.73
N GLY A 255 17.38 21.16 3.26
CA GLY A 255 18.59 21.28 2.43
C GLY A 255 18.87 20.08 1.53
N THR A 256 18.43 18.88 1.93
CA THR A 256 18.53 17.68 1.09
C THR A 256 17.45 17.71 0.00
N LEU A 257 16.20 17.95 0.38
CA LEU A 257 15.04 17.90 -0.51
C LEU A 257 15.03 19.03 -1.55
N GLU A 258 15.45 20.25 -1.20
CA GLU A 258 15.55 21.37 -2.15
C GLU A 258 16.60 21.14 -3.24
N ARG A 259 17.67 20.38 -2.92
CA ARG A 259 18.69 20.00 -3.91
C ARG A 259 18.24 18.80 -4.74
N ALA A 260 17.69 17.77 -4.10
CA ALA A 260 17.15 16.59 -4.79
C ALA A 260 15.98 16.92 -5.72
N GLY A 261 15.19 17.94 -5.36
CA GLY A 261 14.00 18.38 -6.09
C GLY A 261 14.24 19.46 -7.15
N ARG A 262 15.48 19.75 -7.54
CA ARG A 262 15.80 20.73 -8.61
C ARG A 262 15.21 20.28 -9.95
N LEU A 263 14.74 21.22 -10.76
CA LEU A 263 14.19 20.94 -12.08
C LEU A 263 15.26 20.34 -13.00
N GLU A 264 16.43 20.98 -13.07
CA GLU A 264 17.53 20.52 -13.91
C GLU A 264 18.34 19.39 -13.22
N PRO A 265 18.50 18.22 -13.86
CA PRO A 265 19.17 17.08 -13.25
C PRO A 265 20.63 17.34 -12.87
N ASP A 266 21.34 18.22 -13.57
CA ASP A 266 22.74 18.54 -13.31
C ASP A 266 22.98 19.30 -12.00
N GLN A 267 21.93 19.90 -11.44
CA GLN A 267 21.94 20.60 -10.15
C GLN A 267 21.55 19.68 -8.98
N ARG A 268 21.14 18.45 -9.26
CA ARG A 268 20.77 17.48 -8.22
C ARG A 268 22.00 16.72 -7.72
N PRO A 269 22.02 16.38 -6.42
CA PRO A 269 23.00 15.45 -5.90
C PRO A 269 22.79 14.06 -6.50
N ASP A 270 23.83 13.24 -6.50
CA ASP A 270 23.65 11.80 -6.71
C ASP A 270 23.11 11.09 -5.45
N ALA A 271 22.79 9.80 -5.58
CA ALA A 271 22.20 9.05 -4.46
C ALA A 271 23.14 8.89 -3.26
N GLU A 272 24.46 8.88 -3.47
CA GLU A 272 25.46 8.77 -2.41
C GLU A 272 25.59 10.10 -1.64
N GLU A 273 25.55 11.23 -2.34
CA GLU A 273 25.47 12.56 -1.73
C GLU A 273 24.16 12.76 -0.95
N VAL A 274 23.03 12.21 -1.43
CA VAL A 274 21.76 12.20 -0.69
C VAL A 274 21.88 11.37 0.59
N GLU A 275 22.48 10.18 0.53
CA GLU A 275 22.73 9.34 1.71
C GLU A 275 23.50 10.13 2.78
N ILE A 276 24.62 10.76 2.40
CA ILE A 276 25.46 11.55 3.31
C ILE A 276 24.66 12.72 3.91
N SER A 277 23.87 13.42 3.08
CA SER A 277 23.04 14.55 3.52
C SER A 277 21.94 14.12 4.49
N LEU A 278 21.34 12.94 4.31
CA LEU A 278 20.34 12.39 5.22
C LEU A 278 20.97 11.90 6.54
N LEU A 279 22.16 11.30 6.50
CA LEU A 279 22.90 10.94 7.72
C LEU A 279 23.22 12.18 8.56
N ALA A 280 23.70 13.25 7.94
CA ALA A 280 23.97 14.50 8.62
C ALA A 280 22.70 15.11 9.24
N ALA A 281 21.57 15.07 8.53
CA ALA A 281 20.29 15.53 9.08
C ALA A 281 19.85 14.71 10.31
N ALA A 282 20.09 13.40 10.29
CA ALA A 282 19.70 12.48 11.37
C ALA A 282 20.30 12.84 12.73
N GLU A 283 21.49 13.44 12.76
CA GLU A 283 22.16 13.88 14.01
C GLU A 283 21.35 14.94 14.78
N THR A 284 20.53 15.71 14.08
CA THR A 284 19.74 16.82 14.65
C THR A 284 18.26 16.50 14.84
N MET A 285 17.83 15.31 14.42
CA MET A 285 16.42 14.91 14.41
C MET A 285 16.08 13.99 15.59
N PRO A 286 14.82 13.99 16.06
CA PRO A 286 14.40 13.07 17.11
C PRO A 286 14.51 11.62 16.62
N ARG A 287 14.71 10.67 17.54
CA ARG A 287 14.73 9.25 17.19
C ARG A 287 13.39 8.84 16.59
N PRO A 288 13.37 8.11 15.46
CA PRO A 288 12.13 7.65 14.84
C PRO A 288 11.47 6.58 15.69
N GLU A 289 10.13 6.65 15.78
CA GLU A 289 9.31 5.52 16.21
C GLU A 289 9.31 4.41 15.15
N PRO A 290 9.05 3.14 15.53
CA PRO A 290 8.88 2.04 14.57
C PRO A 290 7.85 2.39 13.48
N LEU A 291 8.11 1.95 12.25
CA LEU A 291 7.17 2.17 11.15
C LEU A 291 5.87 1.39 11.40
N PRO A 292 4.69 2.00 11.16
CA PRO A 292 3.40 1.34 11.34
C PRO A 292 3.11 0.39 10.17
N LEU A 293 3.84 -0.73 10.11
CA LEU A 293 3.77 -1.70 9.01
C LEU A 293 2.35 -2.21 8.76
N VAL A 294 2.07 -2.54 7.49
CA VAL A 294 0.78 -3.06 7.04
C VAL A 294 1.04 -4.33 6.25
N ALA A 295 0.91 -5.49 6.90
CA ALA A 295 1.20 -6.78 6.28
C ALA A 295 0.43 -6.97 4.97
N THR A 296 1.04 -7.69 4.02
CA THR A 296 0.43 -8.01 2.72
C THR A 296 -0.73 -8.99 2.86
N LEU A 297 -0.58 -9.96 3.76
CA LEU A 297 -1.53 -11.02 4.10
C LEU A 297 -1.44 -11.26 5.61
N ASP A 298 -2.50 -11.76 6.23
CA ASP A 298 -2.44 -12.22 7.62
C ASP A 298 -1.64 -13.54 7.69
N GLU A 299 -0.78 -13.73 8.70
CA GLU A 299 -0.08 -15.01 8.91
C GLU A 299 -1.04 -16.18 9.11
N ALA A 300 -2.23 -15.94 9.68
CA ALA A 300 -3.27 -16.97 9.79
C ALA A 300 -3.80 -17.37 8.40
N GLU A 301 -3.99 -16.41 7.50
CA GLU A 301 -4.42 -16.60 6.12
C GLU A 301 -3.33 -17.30 5.30
N ILE A 302 -2.08 -16.84 5.41
CA ILE A 302 -0.91 -17.49 4.79
C ILE A 302 -0.80 -18.95 5.25
N THR A 303 -0.94 -19.20 6.56
CA THR A 303 -0.83 -20.57 7.11
C THR A 303 -2.00 -21.45 6.66
N ALA A 304 -3.21 -20.90 6.55
CA ALA A 304 -4.36 -21.63 6.02
C ALA A 304 -4.16 -22.00 4.54
N GLU A 305 -3.72 -21.04 3.72
CA GLU A 305 -3.43 -21.25 2.29
C GLU A 305 -2.27 -22.23 2.08
N LEU A 306 -1.20 -22.12 2.88
CA LEU A 306 -0.09 -23.08 2.86
C LEU A 306 -0.56 -24.50 3.22
N ARG A 307 -1.43 -24.66 4.24
CA ARG A 307 -2.00 -25.96 4.61
C ARG A 307 -2.91 -26.53 3.53
N LEU A 308 -3.66 -25.70 2.81
CA LEU A 308 -4.47 -26.11 1.67
C LEU A 308 -3.59 -26.62 0.53
N VAL A 309 -2.43 -25.99 0.32
CA VAL A 309 -1.45 -26.37 -0.70
C VAL A 309 -0.62 -27.61 -0.32
N GLU A 310 -0.35 -27.83 0.97
CA GLU A 310 0.34 -29.02 1.51
C GLU A 310 -0.60 -30.23 1.69
N GLY A 311 -1.91 -30.02 1.71
CA GLY A 311 -2.92 -31.08 1.82
C GLY A 311 -3.06 -31.98 0.57
N ILE A 312 -2.30 -31.69 -0.49
CA ILE A 312 -2.25 -32.46 -1.74
C ILE A 312 -0.87 -33.15 -1.79
N ASP A 313 -0.85 -34.40 -1.30
CA ASP A 313 0.25 -35.37 -1.23
C ASP A 313 1.48 -35.08 -0.34
N GLY A 314 1.43 -35.61 0.89
CA GLY A 314 2.45 -36.56 1.34
C GLY A 314 3.82 -36.03 1.75
N LEU A 315 3.92 -35.00 2.61
CA LEU A 315 5.13 -34.74 3.39
C LEU A 315 4.74 -34.35 4.83
N GLY A 316 5.23 -35.13 5.79
CA GLY A 316 4.92 -34.99 7.21
C GLY A 316 5.25 -33.61 7.77
N VAL A 317 4.31 -33.13 8.58
CA VAL A 317 4.43 -32.01 9.51
C VAL A 317 5.82 -32.05 10.17
N VAL A 318 6.67 -31.07 9.88
CA VAL A 318 7.73 -30.73 10.83
C VAL A 318 7.01 -29.92 11.89
N SER A 319 6.58 -30.59 12.96
CA SER A 319 6.08 -29.90 14.12
C SER A 319 7.17 -28.93 14.55
N ALA A 320 6.76 -27.71 14.87
CA ALA A 320 7.57 -26.81 15.67
C ALA A 320 8.21 -27.64 16.79
N LEU A 321 9.52 -27.47 16.97
CA LEU A 321 10.21 -28.01 18.13
C LEU A 321 9.48 -27.47 19.35
N ASP A 322 8.71 -28.35 19.99
CA ASP A 322 8.06 -28.08 21.25
C ASP A 322 9.12 -27.64 22.27
N ALA A 323 8.80 -26.56 22.97
CA ALA A 323 9.53 -26.06 24.10
C ALA A 323 9.44 -27.09 25.24
N ASP A 324 10.42 -27.99 25.30
CA ASP A 324 10.71 -28.79 26.48
C ASP A 324 12.25 -28.96 26.57
N GLU A 325 12.91 -27.91 27.05
CA GLU A 325 14.30 -27.96 27.48
C GLU A 325 14.33 -28.40 28.96
N PRO A 326 15.01 -29.50 29.32
CA PRO A 326 15.09 -29.93 30.72
C PRO A 326 16.01 -28.97 31.51
N PRO A 327 15.79 -28.79 32.82
CA PRO A 327 16.50 -27.78 33.59
C PRO A 327 17.97 -28.16 33.76
N VAL A 328 18.86 -27.26 33.37
CA VAL A 328 20.30 -27.33 33.71
C VAL A 328 20.46 -26.88 35.17
N PRO A 329 21.21 -27.60 36.02
CA PRO A 329 21.37 -27.22 37.42
C PRO A 329 22.23 -25.97 37.56
N ASP A 330 21.81 -25.08 38.46
CA ASP A 330 22.62 -23.99 39.00
C ASP A 330 23.91 -24.53 39.61
N ASP A 331 25.05 -24.14 39.05
CA ASP A 331 26.29 -24.04 39.81
C ASP A 331 27.05 -22.77 39.41
N ALA A 332 27.23 -21.94 40.43
CA ALA A 332 27.88 -20.65 40.39
C ALA A 332 29.38 -20.78 40.11
N VAL A 333 29.91 -19.96 39.19
CA VAL A 333 31.30 -19.50 39.26
C VAL A 333 31.36 -18.01 38.95
N THR A 334 31.42 -17.23 40.02
CA THR A 334 31.94 -15.86 40.04
C THR A 334 33.44 -15.90 39.73
N GLY A 335 33.90 -15.16 38.71
CA GLY A 335 35.32 -15.13 38.35
C GLY A 335 35.71 -14.00 37.41
N ARG A 336 35.99 -12.85 38.02
CA ARG A 336 36.82 -11.70 37.60
C ARG A 336 37.70 -11.85 36.33
N ALA A 337 37.59 -10.82 35.48
CA ALA A 337 38.62 -10.05 34.75
C ALA A 337 39.85 -10.77 34.15
N GLU A 338 40.07 -10.54 32.84
CA GLU A 338 41.39 -10.17 32.33
C GLU A 338 41.28 -9.43 30.97
N ASP A 339 41.80 -8.20 30.96
CA ASP A 339 42.20 -7.46 29.77
C ASP A 339 43.29 -8.24 29.01
N VAL A 340 43.13 -8.42 27.70
CA VAL A 340 44.25 -8.68 26.81
C VAL A 340 44.12 -7.82 25.55
N ASP A 341 44.84 -6.70 25.59
CA ASP A 341 45.38 -5.95 24.47
C ASP A 341 46.14 -6.88 23.50
N ARG A 342 45.78 -6.87 22.20
CA ARG A 342 46.68 -7.22 21.09
C ARG A 342 46.34 -6.42 19.83
N THR A 343 47.08 -5.33 19.67
CA THR A 343 47.93 -5.01 18.51
C THR A 343 47.45 -5.36 17.10
N VAL A 344 47.31 -4.29 16.32
CA VAL A 344 47.26 -4.19 14.85
C VAL A 344 48.46 -4.89 14.21
N ASP A 345 48.18 -5.79 13.26
CA ASP A 345 49.07 -6.12 12.15
C ASP A 345 48.22 -6.43 10.91
N GLU A 346 48.44 -5.67 9.85
CA GLU A 346 48.10 -6.00 8.45
C GLU A 346 49.38 -5.81 7.61
N PRO A 347 49.52 -6.38 6.40
CA PRO A 347 48.70 -7.41 5.76
C PRO A 347 49.55 -8.55 5.15
N GLU A 348 48.99 -9.75 4.99
CA GLU A 348 49.57 -10.81 4.15
C GLU A 348 48.81 -10.94 2.83
N VAL A 349 49.54 -10.60 1.77
CA VAL A 349 49.16 -10.70 0.35
C VAL A 349 49.10 -12.18 -0.02
N LEU A 350 47.95 -12.66 -0.49
CA LEU A 350 47.88 -13.92 -1.24
C LEU A 350 47.34 -13.69 -2.65
N GLU A 351 48.11 -14.23 -3.57
CA GLU A 351 48.20 -13.89 -4.97
C GLU A 351 46.97 -14.29 -5.78
N ARG A 352 46.62 -13.42 -6.71
CA ARG A 352 45.65 -13.64 -7.78
C ARG A 352 46.21 -14.63 -8.79
N THR A 353 45.58 -15.79 -8.96
CA THR A 353 45.73 -16.59 -10.17
C THR A 353 44.88 -16.01 -11.31
N PRO A 354 45.46 -15.73 -12.49
CA PRO A 354 44.72 -15.24 -13.66
C PRO A 354 44.10 -16.41 -14.43
N ILE A 355 42.81 -16.31 -14.78
CA ILE A 355 42.22 -17.14 -15.84
C ILE A 355 42.55 -16.47 -17.17
N VAL A 356 43.28 -17.23 -17.98
CA VAL A 356 43.84 -16.85 -19.28
C VAL A 356 42.73 -16.66 -20.31
N VAL A 357 42.68 -15.46 -20.89
CA VAL A 357 42.08 -15.17 -22.19
C VAL A 357 43.14 -15.48 -23.24
N ALA A 358 42.82 -16.30 -24.25
CA ALA A 358 43.64 -16.48 -25.44
C ALA A 358 42.80 -16.14 -26.68
N GLU A 359 43.03 -14.95 -27.22
CA GLU A 359 42.80 -14.57 -28.61
C GLU A 359 44.15 -14.41 -29.30
N GLU A 360 44.27 -14.85 -30.56
CA GLU A 360 45.02 -14.23 -31.67
C GLU A 360 44.83 -15.14 -32.92
N HIS A 361 44.10 -14.76 -33.98
CA HIS A 361 44.26 -13.76 -35.06
C HIS A 361 45.08 -14.18 -36.30
N HIS A 362 44.37 -14.23 -37.46
CA HIS A 362 44.76 -13.83 -38.83
C HIS A 362 45.73 -14.75 -39.65
N LEU A 363 45.62 -15.04 -40.98
CA LEU A 363 44.90 -14.47 -42.14
C LEU A 363 44.96 -15.45 -43.37
N LEU A 364 43.98 -15.28 -44.28
CA LEU A 364 44.01 -15.41 -45.76
C LEU A 364 43.96 -16.79 -46.49
N ALA A 365 42.89 -16.87 -47.31
CA ALA A 365 42.89 -17.13 -48.75
C ALA A 365 42.54 -18.54 -49.32
N THR A 366 41.37 -18.55 -49.98
CA THR A 366 41.10 -19.05 -51.34
C THR A 366 40.66 -20.51 -51.59
N SER A 367 39.66 -20.58 -52.46
CA SER A 367 39.35 -21.63 -53.47
C SER A 367 38.69 -22.95 -53.04
N ARG A 368 37.38 -22.97 -53.27
CA ARG A 368 36.66 -23.76 -54.29
C ARG A 368 36.66 -25.31 -54.25
N PRO A 369 35.60 -25.91 -54.84
CA PRO A 369 35.16 -27.28 -54.55
C PRO A 369 35.51 -28.27 -55.67
N ALA A 370 34.92 -29.46 -55.53
CA ALA A 370 34.64 -30.47 -56.56
C ALA A 370 35.70 -31.55 -56.77
N SER A 371 35.23 -32.79 -56.84
CA SER A 371 35.32 -33.62 -58.06
C SER A 371 34.74 -35.02 -57.79
N PHE A 372 33.65 -35.38 -58.47
CA PHE A 372 33.60 -36.22 -59.68
C PHE A 372 33.65 -37.72 -59.35
N GLY A 373 32.88 -38.63 -59.95
CA GLY A 373 31.91 -38.64 -61.06
C GLY A 373 31.09 -39.94 -60.91
N ARG A 374 30.10 -40.31 -61.74
CA ARG A 374 30.09 -40.46 -63.21
C ARG A 374 28.64 -40.89 -63.58
N VAL A 375 27.85 -40.13 -64.35
CA VAL A 375 27.62 -40.13 -65.82
C VAL A 375 26.84 -41.36 -66.37
N GLU A 376 25.51 -41.18 -66.59
CA GLU A 376 24.70 -41.25 -67.87
C GLU A 376 24.79 -42.48 -68.83
N PRO A 377 23.93 -42.65 -69.88
CA PRO A 377 22.49 -42.34 -70.07
C PRO A 377 21.70 -43.34 -70.98
N PHE A 378 20.44 -43.01 -71.32
CA PHE A 378 19.94 -42.76 -72.71
C PHE A 378 18.56 -43.40 -73.09
N VAL A 379 17.55 -42.52 -73.18
CA VAL A 379 16.54 -42.30 -74.27
C VAL A 379 15.67 -43.45 -74.80
N ALA A 380 14.34 -43.21 -74.73
CA ALA A 380 13.49 -43.13 -75.92
C ALA A 380 12.27 -42.23 -75.65
N ASP A 381 12.18 -41.14 -76.41
CA ASP A 381 11.05 -40.22 -76.55
C ASP A 381 10.30 -40.57 -77.85
N ALA A 382 8.96 -40.43 -77.87
CA ALA A 382 8.19 -39.97 -79.03
C ALA A 382 6.66 -40.04 -78.79
N ARG A 383 6.12 -38.90 -78.38
CA ARG A 383 5.01 -38.12 -78.99
C ARG A 383 3.75 -38.81 -79.59
N VAL A 384 2.61 -38.40 -79.02
CA VAL A 384 1.41 -37.73 -79.63
C VAL A 384 0.67 -38.40 -80.79
N GLY A 385 -0.65 -38.63 -80.55
CA GLY A 385 -1.72 -38.23 -81.47
C GLY A 385 -2.83 -39.25 -81.75
N GLY A 386 -4.08 -38.89 -81.40
CA GLY A 386 -5.25 -39.15 -82.27
C GLY A 386 -6.30 -40.20 -81.84
N ASP A 387 -7.34 -39.70 -81.16
CA ASP A 387 -8.80 -39.94 -81.34
C ASP A 387 -9.47 -41.35 -81.18
N PRO A 388 -10.79 -41.39 -80.85
CA PRO A 388 -11.50 -42.55 -80.27
C PRO A 388 -12.37 -43.31 -81.29
N GLY A 389 -12.86 -44.49 -80.89
CA GLY A 389 -13.93 -45.17 -81.63
C GLY A 389 -14.20 -46.61 -81.22
N ALA A 390 -15.26 -46.77 -80.41
CA ALA A 390 -16.34 -47.78 -80.50
C ALA A 390 -16.07 -49.30 -80.70
N ALA A 391 -16.95 -50.04 -80.01
CA ALA A 391 -17.57 -51.33 -80.35
C ALA A 391 -17.06 -52.62 -79.65
N ASP A 392 -17.94 -53.08 -78.75
CA ASP A 392 -18.31 -54.47 -78.35
C ASP A 392 -18.50 -55.41 -79.59
N PRO A 393 -18.83 -56.73 -79.49
CA PRO A 393 -18.79 -57.70 -78.37
C PRO A 393 -18.12 -59.06 -78.71
N GLY A 394 -17.98 -59.91 -77.69
CA GLY A 394 -18.63 -61.22 -77.75
C GLY A 394 -17.80 -62.52 -77.85
N VAL A 395 -18.35 -63.51 -77.15
CA VAL A 395 -18.37 -64.96 -77.47
C VAL A 395 -17.30 -65.85 -76.79
N ALA A 396 -17.79 -66.58 -75.77
CA ALA A 396 -17.23 -67.83 -75.22
C ALA A 396 -17.33 -68.98 -76.25
N PRO A 397 -16.67 -70.16 -76.08
CA PRO A 397 -17.37 -71.22 -75.33
C PRO A 397 -16.54 -72.40 -74.73
N ILE A 398 -17.20 -73.14 -73.81
CA ILE A 398 -17.23 -74.61 -73.57
C ILE A 398 -16.02 -75.35 -72.93
N GLY A 399 -16.32 -76.09 -71.84
CA GLY A 399 -15.43 -77.00 -71.07
C GLY A 399 -15.18 -78.38 -71.71
N PRO A 400 -14.58 -79.35 -70.99
CA PRO A 400 -15.34 -80.17 -70.03
C PRO A 400 -14.57 -80.72 -68.79
N MET A 401 -15.34 -81.29 -67.84
CA MET A 401 -14.96 -82.11 -66.66
C MET A 401 -15.04 -83.62 -67.00
N PRO A 402 -14.85 -84.62 -66.10
CA PRO A 402 -13.95 -84.82 -64.93
C PRO A 402 -13.30 -86.24 -64.88
N SER A 403 -12.37 -86.55 -63.96
CA SER A 403 -12.35 -87.87 -63.25
C SER A 403 -11.47 -87.92 -61.97
N ALA A 404 -12.19 -88.11 -60.86
CA ALA A 404 -11.96 -88.86 -59.61
C ALA A 404 -10.56 -89.17 -59.01
N ARG A 405 -10.38 -88.61 -57.80
CA ARG A 405 -10.02 -89.22 -56.48
C ARG A 405 -8.61 -89.80 -56.24
N ARG A 406 -7.91 -89.17 -55.27
CA ARG A 406 -7.61 -89.83 -53.97
C ARG A 406 -7.36 -88.82 -52.83
N ARG A 407 -7.83 -89.21 -51.64
CA ARG A 407 -7.92 -88.47 -50.37
C ARG A 407 -6.56 -88.05 -49.79
N ARG A 408 -6.53 -86.90 -49.09
CA ARG A 408 -6.13 -86.74 -47.67
C ARG A 408 -6.61 -85.38 -47.15
N ARG A 409 -7.27 -85.40 -45.98
CA ARG A 409 -7.88 -84.24 -45.29
C ARG A 409 -6.84 -83.58 -44.36
N ALA A 410 -6.95 -82.23 -44.27
CA ALA A 410 -6.52 -81.30 -43.21
C ALA A 410 -5.00 -81.13 -42.95
N PRO A 411 -4.49 -79.87 -42.86
CA PRO A 411 -4.78 -79.02 -41.70
C PRO A 411 -5.25 -77.57 -42.01
N ARG A 412 -5.93 -77.31 -43.13
CA ARG A 412 -6.37 -75.92 -43.47
C ARG A 412 -7.51 -75.37 -42.60
N LEU A 413 -8.34 -76.23 -42.00
CA LEU A 413 -9.44 -75.82 -41.13
C LEU A 413 -8.96 -75.38 -39.74
N LEU A 414 -7.89 -76.00 -39.21
CA LEU A 414 -7.32 -75.63 -37.91
C LEU A 414 -6.64 -74.26 -37.99
N LEU A 415 -5.94 -73.98 -39.10
CA LEU A 415 -5.28 -72.69 -39.32
C LEU A 415 -6.28 -71.53 -39.48
N GLY A 416 -7.42 -71.78 -40.13
CA GLY A 416 -8.51 -70.80 -40.26
C GLY A 416 -9.17 -70.45 -38.92
N VAL A 417 -9.35 -71.44 -38.02
CA VAL A 417 -9.89 -71.21 -36.68
C VAL A 417 -8.92 -70.44 -35.79
N VAL A 418 -7.63 -70.76 -35.85
CA VAL A 418 -6.59 -70.03 -35.10
C VAL A 418 -6.46 -68.59 -35.58
N ALA A 419 -6.51 -68.35 -36.90
CA ALA A 419 -6.50 -66.99 -37.46
C ALA A 419 -7.75 -66.18 -37.07
N ALA A 420 -8.93 -66.80 -37.04
CA ALA A 420 -10.17 -66.16 -36.62
C ALA A 420 -10.15 -65.82 -35.10
N LEU A 421 -9.63 -66.72 -34.26
CA LEU A 421 -9.45 -66.46 -32.83
C LEU A 421 -8.40 -65.38 -32.57
N ALA A 422 -7.31 -65.34 -33.35
CA ALA A 422 -6.32 -64.28 -33.27
C ALA A 422 -6.88 -62.93 -33.71
N LEU A 423 -7.72 -62.88 -34.74
CA LEU A 423 -8.42 -61.66 -35.16
C LEU A 423 -9.48 -61.21 -34.16
N LEU A 424 -10.22 -62.14 -33.55
CA LEU A 424 -11.17 -61.83 -32.47
C LEU A 424 -10.44 -61.36 -31.21
N GLY A 425 -9.30 -61.98 -30.88
CA GLY A 425 -8.44 -61.56 -29.79
C GLY A 425 -7.82 -60.18 -30.04
N ALA A 426 -7.37 -59.92 -31.27
CA ALA A 426 -6.86 -58.61 -31.69
C ALA A 426 -7.97 -57.56 -31.71
N ALA A 427 -9.17 -57.89 -32.18
CA ALA A 427 -10.32 -56.98 -32.16
C ALA A 427 -10.81 -56.72 -30.73
N ALA A 428 -10.79 -57.73 -29.85
CA ALA A 428 -11.11 -57.58 -28.44
C ALA A 428 -10.03 -56.76 -27.72
N ALA A 429 -8.75 -56.97 -28.01
CA ALA A 429 -7.64 -56.18 -27.49
C ALA A 429 -7.69 -54.73 -28.00
N TRP A 430 -7.99 -54.54 -29.29
CA TRP A 430 -8.20 -53.23 -29.92
C TRP A 430 -9.42 -52.50 -29.31
N TRP A 431 -10.50 -53.22 -29.04
CA TRP A 431 -11.68 -52.71 -28.34
C TRP A 431 -11.37 -52.34 -26.88
N PHE A 432 -10.49 -53.10 -26.22
CA PHE A 432 -10.03 -52.81 -24.86
C PHE A 432 -9.08 -51.61 -24.82
N LEU A 433 -8.25 -51.42 -25.85
CA LEU A 433 -7.29 -50.32 -25.98
C LEU A 433 -7.91 -48.97 -26.35
N ILE A 434 -9.16 -48.92 -26.82
CA ILE A 434 -9.87 -47.69 -27.22
C ILE A 434 -10.90 -47.21 -26.17
N ARG A 435 -11.04 -47.92 -25.04
CA ARG A 435 -11.94 -47.45 -23.97
C ARG A 435 -11.38 -46.20 -23.31
N VAL A 436 -12.07 -45.09 -23.50
CA VAL A 436 -11.85 -43.86 -22.73
C VAL A 436 -12.29 -44.12 -21.28
N PRO A 437 -11.42 -43.87 -20.28
CA PRO A 437 -11.79 -43.98 -18.87
C PRO A 437 -12.97 -43.05 -18.53
N VAL A 438 -13.84 -43.52 -17.63
CA VAL A 438 -15.04 -42.81 -17.17
C VAL A 438 -14.98 -42.69 -15.66
N HIS A 439 -15.24 -41.49 -15.14
CA HIS A 439 -15.12 -41.14 -13.74
C HIS A 439 -16.43 -40.53 -13.24
N ASP A 440 -16.76 -40.73 -11.96
CA ASP A 440 -17.96 -40.18 -11.33
C ASP A 440 -17.74 -38.71 -10.95
N VAL A 441 -18.75 -37.88 -11.17
CA VAL A 441 -18.75 -36.44 -10.83
C VAL A 441 -19.27 -36.25 -9.40
N PRO A 442 -18.44 -35.80 -8.44
CA PRO A 442 -18.86 -35.53 -7.07
C PRO A 442 -19.61 -34.19 -6.95
N ASP A 443 -20.10 -33.92 -5.74
CA ASP A 443 -20.72 -32.63 -5.41
C ASP A 443 -19.66 -31.57 -5.11
N LEU A 444 -19.53 -30.63 -6.02
CA LEU A 444 -18.63 -29.49 -5.98
C LEU A 444 -19.37 -28.21 -5.58
N VAL A 445 -20.71 -28.24 -5.43
CA VAL A 445 -21.46 -27.06 -4.97
C VAL A 445 -21.02 -26.70 -3.55
N GLY A 446 -20.67 -25.44 -3.35
CA GLY A 446 -20.12 -24.92 -2.11
C GLY A 446 -18.62 -25.20 -1.91
N ARG A 447 -17.96 -25.91 -2.83
CA ARG A 447 -16.51 -26.13 -2.80
C ARG A 447 -15.75 -25.00 -3.51
N PRO A 448 -14.47 -24.77 -3.18
CA PRO A 448 -13.62 -23.85 -3.94
C PRO A 448 -13.42 -24.31 -5.38
N LEU A 449 -13.32 -23.37 -6.33
CA LEU A 449 -12.99 -23.65 -7.73
C LEU A 449 -11.68 -24.44 -7.87
N ALA A 450 -10.72 -24.20 -6.98
CA ALA A 450 -9.46 -24.94 -6.94
C ALA A 450 -9.69 -26.46 -6.80
N GLU A 451 -10.64 -26.89 -5.97
CA GLU A 451 -10.99 -28.30 -5.77
C GLU A 451 -11.62 -28.91 -7.05
N ALA A 452 -12.53 -28.17 -7.68
CA ALA A 452 -13.12 -28.56 -8.98
C ALA A 452 -12.06 -28.67 -10.08
N SER A 453 -11.10 -27.74 -10.13
CA SER A 453 -10.01 -27.75 -11.12
C SER A 453 -9.03 -28.90 -10.91
N ALA A 454 -8.69 -29.22 -9.66
CA ALA A 454 -7.83 -30.33 -9.32
C ALA A 454 -8.48 -31.67 -9.72
N LEU A 455 -9.78 -31.81 -9.43
CA LEU A 455 -10.54 -32.98 -9.80
C LEU A 455 -10.67 -33.14 -11.32
N ALA A 456 -10.92 -32.05 -12.06
CA ALA A 456 -10.97 -32.09 -13.51
C ALA A 456 -9.63 -32.56 -14.09
N ARG A 457 -8.51 -32.02 -13.61
CA ARG A 457 -7.16 -32.45 -14.03
C ARG A 457 -6.88 -33.91 -13.70
N GLN A 458 -7.23 -34.35 -12.49
CA GLN A 458 -7.00 -35.74 -12.04
C GLN A 458 -7.74 -36.76 -12.92
N ASN A 459 -8.96 -36.43 -13.35
CA ASN A 459 -9.81 -37.31 -14.15
C ASN A 459 -9.76 -36.99 -15.66
N GLY A 460 -8.81 -36.16 -16.11
CA GLY A 460 -8.62 -35.81 -17.51
C GLY A 460 -9.79 -35.04 -18.14
N TRP A 461 -10.64 -34.39 -17.35
CA TRP A 461 -11.75 -33.57 -17.83
C TRP A 461 -11.30 -32.15 -18.19
N LYS A 462 -12.02 -31.52 -19.11
CA LYS A 462 -11.93 -30.08 -19.35
C LYS A 462 -12.79 -29.35 -18.32
N LEU A 463 -12.34 -28.22 -17.81
CA LEU A 463 -13.14 -27.37 -16.94
C LEU A 463 -13.62 -26.15 -17.76
N ASP A 464 -14.92 -25.86 -17.70
CA ASP A 464 -15.50 -24.61 -18.19
C ASP A 464 -16.07 -23.83 -17.00
N ASP A 465 -15.38 -22.76 -16.61
CA ASP A 465 -15.70 -21.88 -15.50
C ASP A 465 -16.07 -20.46 -15.97
N ASP A 466 -16.43 -20.29 -17.26
CA ASP A 466 -16.75 -18.99 -17.87
C ASP A 466 -18.00 -18.32 -17.26
N THR A 467 -18.85 -19.11 -16.61
CA THR A 467 -20.11 -18.61 -16.04
C THR A 467 -19.88 -18.16 -14.60
N VAL A 468 -19.94 -16.85 -14.36
CA VAL A 468 -19.79 -16.27 -13.02
C VAL A 468 -21.00 -15.44 -12.63
N VAL A 469 -21.39 -15.54 -11.36
CA VAL A 469 -22.53 -14.81 -10.81
C VAL A 469 -22.19 -14.22 -9.45
N ARG A 470 -22.80 -13.10 -9.08
CA ARG A 470 -22.78 -12.61 -7.69
C ARG A 470 -23.90 -13.32 -6.94
N VAL A 471 -23.56 -14.00 -5.86
CA VAL A 471 -24.52 -14.71 -5.01
C VAL A 471 -24.24 -14.29 -3.58
N ASP A 472 -25.27 -13.79 -2.91
CA ASP A 472 -25.17 -13.44 -1.49
C ASP A 472 -24.89 -14.72 -0.65
N ASP A 473 -24.26 -14.57 0.52
CA ASP A 473 -23.87 -15.68 1.42
C ASP A 473 -22.86 -16.71 0.84
N THR A 474 -22.15 -16.36 -0.23
CA THR A 474 -21.10 -17.20 -0.83
C THR A 474 -19.75 -16.49 -0.85
N ARG A 475 -18.66 -17.26 -0.87
CA ARG A 475 -17.30 -16.71 -0.97
C ARG A 475 -16.90 -16.52 -2.44
N PRO A 476 -16.12 -15.48 -2.77
CA PRO A 476 -15.50 -15.38 -4.10
C PRO A 476 -14.71 -16.66 -4.43
N GLY A 477 -14.89 -17.18 -5.64
CA GLY A 477 -14.22 -18.40 -6.09
C GLY A 477 -14.90 -19.71 -5.65
N GLN A 478 -16.05 -19.66 -4.98
CA GLN A 478 -16.84 -20.83 -4.62
C GLN A 478 -17.75 -21.28 -5.78
N VAL A 479 -17.87 -22.58 -6.02
CA VAL A 479 -18.78 -23.13 -7.04
C VAL A 479 -20.22 -23.07 -6.50
N VAL A 480 -21.13 -22.45 -7.25
CA VAL A 480 -22.56 -22.31 -6.88
C VAL A 480 -23.47 -23.21 -7.69
N GLU A 481 -23.03 -23.60 -8.88
CA GLU A 481 -23.74 -24.55 -9.73
C GLU A 481 -22.72 -25.39 -10.49
N GLN A 482 -23.09 -26.61 -10.82
CA GLN A 482 -22.26 -27.51 -11.64
C GLN A 482 -23.11 -28.26 -12.67
N SER A 483 -22.52 -28.56 -13.81
CA SER A 483 -23.09 -29.41 -14.83
C SER A 483 -21.99 -30.25 -15.51
N PRO A 484 -22.12 -31.58 -15.57
CA PRO A 484 -23.25 -32.38 -15.13
C PRO A 484 -23.36 -32.50 -13.58
N ARG A 485 -24.57 -32.81 -13.10
CA ARG A 485 -24.91 -32.80 -11.66
C ARG A 485 -24.14 -33.89 -10.92
N SER A 486 -24.00 -33.71 -9.59
CA SER A 486 -23.41 -34.73 -8.72
C SER A 486 -24.05 -36.11 -8.93
N GLY A 487 -23.22 -37.16 -8.98
CA GLY A 487 -23.60 -38.55 -9.24
C GLY A 487 -23.74 -38.91 -10.73
N SER A 488 -23.39 -38.00 -11.63
CA SER A 488 -23.23 -38.29 -13.07
C SER A 488 -21.84 -38.85 -13.38
N THR A 489 -21.61 -39.26 -14.63
CA THR A 489 -20.32 -39.76 -15.12
C THR A 489 -19.79 -38.90 -16.26
N LEU A 490 -18.47 -38.67 -16.28
CA LEU A 490 -17.75 -37.96 -17.33
C LEU A 490 -16.58 -38.80 -17.84
N SER A 491 -16.40 -38.84 -19.15
CA SER A 491 -15.24 -39.51 -19.77
C SER A 491 -14.04 -38.58 -19.80
N GLU A 492 -12.82 -39.12 -19.82
CA GLU A 492 -11.62 -38.31 -20.10
C GLU A 492 -11.81 -37.50 -21.40
N GLY A 493 -11.51 -36.20 -21.34
CA GLY A 493 -11.68 -35.23 -22.43
C GLY A 493 -13.03 -34.51 -22.49
N ASP A 494 -14.04 -34.97 -21.74
CA ASP A 494 -15.35 -34.31 -21.61
C ASP A 494 -15.26 -33.06 -20.71
N THR A 495 -16.24 -32.15 -20.81
CA THR A 495 -16.24 -30.86 -20.10
C THR A 495 -17.13 -30.88 -18.86
N LEU A 496 -16.59 -30.46 -17.72
CA LEU A 496 -17.29 -30.10 -16.50
C LEU A 496 -17.52 -28.59 -16.48
N HIS A 497 -18.78 -28.16 -16.57
CA HIS A 497 -19.17 -26.77 -16.45
C HIS A 497 -19.41 -26.42 -14.98
N VAL A 498 -18.81 -25.35 -14.48
CA VAL A 498 -19.04 -24.83 -13.13
C VAL A 498 -19.41 -23.36 -13.19
N THR A 499 -20.39 -22.97 -12.38
CA THR A 499 -20.73 -21.58 -12.17
C THR A 499 -20.04 -21.11 -10.90
N VAL A 500 -19.24 -20.05 -10.98
CA VAL A 500 -18.41 -19.56 -9.86
C VAL A 500 -18.98 -18.27 -9.28
N SER A 501 -19.04 -18.21 -7.95
CA SER A 501 -19.46 -17.00 -7.25
C SER A 501 -18.37 -15.94 -7.25
N LEU A 502 -18.77 -14.69 -7.45
CA LEU A 502 -17.93 -13.51 -7.25
C LEU A 502 -17.99 -12.96 -5.82
N GLY A 503 -18.66 -13.68 -4.91
CA GLY A 503 -18.96 -13.26 -3.55
C GLY A 503 -20.23 -12.42 -3.46
N PRO A 504 -20.48 -11.81 -2.28
CA PRO A 504 -21.70 -11.05 -2.03
C PRO A 504 -21.80 -9.83 -2.94
N THR A 505 -23.02 -9.33 -3.12
CA THR A 505 -23.26 -8.05 -3.78
C THR A 505 -22.61 -6.92 -2.96
N LEU A 506 -21.72 -6.14 -3.56
CA LEU A 506 -21.05 -5.03 -2.88
C LEU A 506 -21.85 -3.73 -3.06
N VAL A 507 -21.89 -2.92 -2.00
CA VAL A 507 -22.49 -1.58 -2.00
C VAL A 507 -21.49 -0.57 -1.47
N ALA A 508 -21.50 0.64 -2.05
CA ALA A 508 -20.64 1.73 -1.60
C ALA A 508 -21.08 2.23 -0.20
N VAL A 509 -20.11 2.45 0.67
CA VAL A 509 -20.37 3.11 1.96
C VAL A 509 -20.60 4.59 1.69
N PRO A 510 -21.76 5.18 2.10
CA PRO A 510 -22.02 6.61 1.95
C PRO A 510 -21.02 7.46 2.74
N ASP A 511 -20.71 8.67 2.26
CA ASP A 511 -19.98 9.65 3.06
C ASP A 511 -20.93 10.28 4.09
N LEU A 512 -20.68 9.98 5.37
CA LEU A 512 -21.54 10.36 6.48
C LEU A 512 -20.91 11.43 7.38
N LYS A 513 -19.71 11.94 7.04
CA LYS A 513 -19.02 12.90 7.91
C LYS A 513 -19.83 14.20 8.04
N GLY A 514 -20.12 14.60 9.28
CA GLY A 514 -20.89 15.80 9.59
C GLY A 514 -22.42 15.65 9.47
N VAL A 515 -22.92 14.48 9.05
CA VAL A 515 -24.35 14.19 8.98
C VAL A 515 -24.90 13.87 10.38
N PRO A 516 -26.08 14.37 10.78
CA PRO A 516 -26.71 14.00 12.05
C PRO A 516 -26.94 12.49 12.16
N GLU A 517 -26.73 11.88 13.34
CA GLU A 517 -26.82 10.42 13.54
C GLU A 517 -28.12 9.81 12.99
N ALA A 518 -29.26 10.45 13.22
CA ALA A 518 -30.56 9.96 12.74
C ALA A 518 -30.67 9.93 11.21
N GLU A 519 -30.10 10.92 10.52
CA GLU A 519 -30.09 10.99 9.06
C GLU A 519 -29.04 10.04 8.47
N ALA A 520 -27.89 9.92 9.13
CA ALA A 520 -26.85 8.97 8.74
C ALA A 520 -27.37 7.53 8.76
N ARG A 521 -28.12 7.14 9.80
CA ARG A 521 -28.77 5.83 9.86
C ARG A 521 -29.73 5.58 8.69
N ALA A 522 -30.54 6.58 8.33
CA ALA A 522 -31.45 6.47 7.19
C ALA A 522 -30.70 6.32 5.86
N GLN A 523 -29.57 7.01 5.68
CA GLN A 523 -28.74 6.88 4.48
C GLN A 523 -28.06 5.50 4.38
N ILE A 524 -27.64 4.93 5.52
CA ILE A 524 -27.09 3.57 5.59
C ILE A 524 -28.14 2.55 5.14
N GLU A 525 -29.36 2.63 5.67
CA GLU A 525 -30.45 1.73 5.29
C GLU A 525 -30.86 1.90 3.82
N ALA A 526 -30.90 3.13 3.32
CA ALA A 526 -31.18 3.42 1.91
C ALA A 526 -30.12 2.85 0.96
N ALA A 527 -28.87 2.76 1.41
CA ALA A 527 -27.78 2.08 0.70
C ALA A 527 -27.85 0.55 0.81
N GLY A 528 -28.84 -0.04 1.49
CA GLY A 528 -28.95 -1.49 1.67
C GLY A 528 -27.92 -2.06 2.64
N LEU A 529 -27.40 -1.24 3.55
CA LEU A 529 -26.55 -1.59 4.69
C LEU A 529 -27.36 -1.56 5.99
N THR A 530 -26.79 -2.05 7.09
CA THR A 530 -27.45 -2.07 8.40
C THR A 530 -26.80 -1.07 9.34
N ALA A 531 -27.60 -0.24 10.02
CA ALA A 531 -27.09 0.70 11.01
C ALA A 531 -26.78 -0.02 12.33
N GLY A 532 -25.50 0.01 12.74
CA GLY A 532 -25.02 -0.62 13.96
C GLY A 532 -24.95 0.31 15.18
N PRO A 533 -24.21 -0.11 16.24
CA PRO A 533 -24.08 0.68 17.46
C PRO A 533 -23.35 2.00 17.20
N SER A 534 -23.71 3.04 17.95
CA SER A 534 -23.00 4.31 17.98
C SER A 534 -22.13 4.43 19.23
N SER A 535 -20.94 5.00 19.06
CA SER A 535 -20.01 5.40 20.12
C SER A 535 -19.74 6.90 20.02
N THR A 536 -19.26 7.53 21.10
CA THR A 536 -18.99 8.97 21.10
C THR A 536 -17.50 9.28 21.22
N THR A 537 -17.05 10.32 20.51
CA THR A 537 -15.68 10.85 20.59
C THR A 537 -15.70 12.38 20.59
N THR A 538 -14.66 13.00 21.13
CA THR A 538 -14.47 14.45 21.01
C THR A 538 -13.90 14.81 19.64
N ASP A 539 -14.47 15.82 18.99
CA ASP A 539 -14.02 16.34 17.70
C ASP A 539 -14.16 17.88 17.69
N GLU A 540 -13.13 18.58 17.22
CA GLU A 540 -13.07 20.05 17.25
C GLU A 540 -13.84 20.71 16.10
N GLU A 541 -14.11 19.97 15.02
CA GLU A 541 -14.75 20.48 13.80
C GLU A 541 -16.19 19.99 13.66
N VAL A 542 -16.47 18.74 14.05
CA VAL A 542 -17.77 18.10 13.87
C VAL A 542 -18.74 18.49 15.00
N PRO A 543 -19.93 19.04 14.68
CA PRO A 543 -20.93 19.42 15.69
C PRO A 543 -21.39 18.26 16.58
N VAL A 544 -21.81 18.57 17.80
CA VAL A 544 -22.38 17.58 18.72
C VAL A 544 -23.56 16.83 18.08
N GLY A 545 -23.54 15.51 18.15
CA GLY A 545 -24.58 14.64 17.57
C GLY A 545 -24.44 14.35 16.07
N ALA A 546 -23.40 14.87 15.41
CA ALA A 546 -23.08 14.52 14.03
C ALA A 546 -22.00 13.42 13.96
N VAL A 547 -22.01 12.65 12.87
CA VAL A 547 -21.09 11.53 12.66
C VAL A 547 -19.69 12.03 12.31
N VAL A 548 -18.69 11.56 13.04
CA VAL A 548 -17.26 11.79 12.81
C VAL A 548 -16.72 10.77 11.80
N SER A 549 -17.08 9.51 12.00
CA SER A 549 -16.72 8.41 11.11
C SER A 549 -17.74 7.29 11.16
N ALA A 550 -17.90 6.57 10.06
CA ALA A 550 -18.70 5.35 9.96
C ALA A 550 -17.85 4.26 9.32
N GLY A 551 -17.92 3.04 9.84
CA GLY A 551 -17.19 1.90 9.29
C GLY A 551 -17.79 0.58 9.75
N PRO A 552 -17.35 -0.57 9.20
CA PRO A 552 -17.86 -1.88 9.59
C PRO A 552 -17.73 -2.11 11.10
N ALA A 553 -18.74 -2.73 11.70
CA ALA A 553 -18.73 -3.06 13.13
C ALA A 553 -17.57 -4.01 13.48
N PRO A 554 -17.07 -3.99 14.72
CA PRO A 554 -15.99 -4.88 15.15
C PRO A 554 -16.28 -6.36 14.81
N GLY A 555 -15.35 -7.01 14.10
CA GLY A 555 -15.50 -8.40 13.64
C GLY A 555 -16.16 -8.57 12.26
N GLN A 556 -16.60 -7.49 11.62
CA GLN A 556 -16.99 -7.48 10.20
C GLN A 556 -15.77 -7.14 9.32
N GLU A 557 -15.75 -7.65 8.09
CA GLU A 557 -14.69 -7.36 7.12
C GLU A 557 -14.59 -5.85 6.84
N ALA A 558 -13.36 -5.35 6.76
CA ALA A 558 -13.10 -3.97 6.40
C ALA A 558 -13.54 -3.70 4.95
N PRO A 559 -13.89 -2.45 4.59
CA PRO A 559 -14.26 -2.11 3.22
C PRO A 559 -13.11 -2.47 2.26
N ALA A 560 -13.47 -2.87 1.05
CA ALA A 560 -12.51 -2.97 -0.03
C ALA A 560 -11.86 -1.60 -0.30
N SER A 561 -10.70 -1.60 -0.96
CA SER A 561 -9.95 -0.37 -1.25
C SER A 561 -10.71 0.68 -2.08
N ASP A 562 -11.82 0.28 -2.70
CA ASP A 562 -12.73 1.15 -3.45
C ASP A 562 -13.88 1.74 -2.59
N GLY A 563 -13.88 1.48 -1.28
CA GLY A 563 -14.89 1.99 -0.35
C GLY A 563 -16.20 1.19 -0.35
N THR A 564 -16.22 -0.02 -0.93
CA THR A 564 -17.39 -0.88 -0.96
C THR A 564 -17.37 -1.95 0.13
N VAL A 565 -18.55 -2.34 0.61
CA VAL A 565 -18.77 -3.41 1.60
C VAL A 565 -19.87 -4.36 1.12
N PRO A 566 -19.93 -5.61 1.60
CA PRO A 566 -21.06 -6.49 1.34
C PRO A 566 -22.40 -5.83 1.71
N ARG A 567 -23.42 -6.09 0.88
CA ARG A 567 -24.79 -5.69 1.18
C ARG A 567 -25.21 -6.29 2.52
N GLY A 568 -25.87 -5.50 3.36
CA GLY A 568 -26.28 -5.91 4.69
C GLY A 568 -25.21 -5.79 5.77
N THR A 569 -23.96 -5.41 5.44
CA THR A 569 -22.92 -5.12 6.44
C THR A 569 -23.42 -4.10 7.48
N GLU A 570 -23.11 -4.38 8.74
CA GLU A 570 -23.44 -3.51 9.86
C GLU A 570 -22.36 -2.43 10.03
N LEU A 571 -22.76 -1.15 9.95
CA LEU A 571 -21.86 -0.02 10.14
C LEU A 571 -21.97 0.55 11.56
N ALA A 572 -20.86 0.50 12.31
CA ALA A 572 -20.71 1.21 13.56
C ALA A 572 -20.46 2.69 13.31
N LEU A 573 -21.10 3.53 14.12
CA LEU A 573 -21.03 4.99 14.02
C LEU A 573 -20.17 5.55 15.16
N VAL A 574 -19.33 6.53 14.85
CA VAL A 574 -18.66 7.37 15.83
C VAL A 574 -19.26 8.76 15.73
N VAL A 575 -19.89 9.22 16.81
CA VAL A 575 -20.62 10.48 16.88
C VAL A 575 -19.83 11.49 17.70
N SER A 576 -19.81 12.74 17.28
CA SER A 576 -19.14 13.81 18.01
C SER A 576 -19.88 14.14 19.30
N SER A 577 -19.16 14.15 20.43
CA SER A 577 -19.58 14.77 21.68
C SER A 577 -19.23 16.26 21.75
N GLY A 578 -18.64 16.80 20.67
CA GLY A 578 -18.15 18.18 20.56
C GLY A 578 -16.66 18.35 20.88
N PRO A 579 -16.18 19.60 20.91
CA PRO A 579 -14.79 19.93 21.22
C PRO A 579 -14.31 19.37 22.55
N ALA A 580 -13.01 19.06 22.66
CA ALA A 580 -12.48 18.57 23.92
C ALA A 580 -12.62 19.65 25.02
N PRO A 581 -13.01 19.27 26.24
CA PRO A 581 -13.19 20.24 27.31
C PRO A 581 -11.85 20.91 27.67
N ARG A 582 -11.94 22.15 28.15
CA ARG A 582 -10.80 23.00 28.51
C ARG A 582 -10.71 23.11 30.03
N VAL A 583 -9.48 23.11 30.53
CA VAL A 583 -9.21 23.19 31.97
C VAL A 583 -9.02 24.64 32.37
N VAL A 584 -9.68 25.07 33.45
CA VAL A 584 -9.51 26.41 34.00
C VAL A 584 -8.09 26.56 34.57
N PRO A 585 -7.27 27.53 34.09
CA PRO A 585 -5.90 27.70 34.54
C PRO A 585 -5.78 28.15 36.01
N ASP A 586 -4.70 27.72 36.65
CA ASP A 586 -4.32 28.18 37.99
C ASP A 586 -3.75 29.60 37.98
N GLY A 587 -3.72 30.24 39.16
CA GLY A 587 -3.02 31.50 39.37
C GLY A 587 -3.66 32.71 38.67
N LEU A 588 -4.97 32.67 38.41
CA LEU A 588 -5.72 33.79 37.84
C LEU A 588 -6.00 34.90 38.86
N VAL A 589 -6.04 34.58 40.16
CA VAL A 589 -6.19 35.56 41.25
C VAL A 589 -4.89 36.36 41.43
N GLY A 590 -5.02 37.67 41.59
CA GLY A 590 -3.90 38.61 41.72
C GLY A 590 -3.30 39.09 40.39
N LEU A 591 -3.73 38.54 39.26
CA LEU A 591 -3.37 39.05 37.94
C LEU A 591 -4.19 40.30 37.57
N SER A 592 -3.67 41.06 36.60
CA SER A 592 -4.48 42.07 35.94
C SER A 592 -5.63 41.41 35.16
N VAL A 593 -6.76 42.10 35.02
CA VAL A 593 -7.89 41.61 34.22
C VAL A 593 -7.50 41.32 32.77
N ALA A 594 -6.53 42.06 32.21
CA ALA A 594 -6.02 41.84 30.86
C ALA A 594 -5.24 40.52 30.76
N ASP A 595 -4.35 40.26 31.70
CA ASP A 595 -3.55 39.03 31.73
C ASP A 595 -4.41 37.80 32.02
N ALA A 596 -5.39 37.93 32.92
CA ALA A 596 -6.34 36.86 33.21
C ALA A 596 -7.19 36.50 31.99
N LYS A 597 -7.67 37.51 31.24
CA LYS A 597 -8.36 37.29 29.95
C LYS A 597 -7.45 36.63 28.92
N ALA A 598 -6.20 37.06 28.81
CA ALA A 598 -5.24 36.47 27.88
C ALA A 598 -4.96 35.00 28.20
N ARG A 599 -4.80 34.66 29.49
CA ARG A 599 -4.60 33.26 29.94
C ARG A 599 -5.81 32.38 29.67
N LEU A 600 -7.03 32.88 29.89
CA LEU A 600 -8.26 32.15 29.56
C LEU A 600 -8.41 31.97 28.03
N ALA A 601 -8.13 33.00 27.25
CA ALA A 601 -8.16 32.92 25.79
C ALA A 601 -7.13 31.92 25.23
N ALA A 602 -5.95 31.82 25.84
CA ALA A 602 -4.92 30.87 25.44
C ALA A 602 -5.37 29.40 25.57
N VAL A 603 -6.29 29.11 26.49
CA VAL A 603 -6.93 27.80 26.65
C VAL A 603 -8.33 27.75 26.02
N GLN A 604 -8.68 28.73 25.19
CA GLN A 604 -9.97 28.84 24.48
C GLN A 604 -11.18 28.86 25.43
N LEU A 605 -11.05 29.58 26.54
CA LEU A 605 -12.12 29.91 27.48
C LEU A 605 -12.46 31.39 27.42
N GLY A 606 -13.74 31.71 27.69
CA GLY A 606 -14.21 33.08 27.83
C GLY A 606 -14.00 33.62 29.24
N ALA A 607 -14.16 34.94 29.41
CA ALA A 607 -14.10 35.59 30.71
C ALA A 607 -15.33 36.49 30.93
N ALA A 608 -16.09 36.21 31.98
CA ALA A 608 -17.22 37.05 32.42
C ALA A 608 -16.79 37.90 33.63
N VAL A 609 -16.58 39.20 33.43
CA VAL A 609 -16.03 40.08 34.47
C VAL A 609 -17.13 40.77 35.25
N THR A 610 -17.09 40.67 36.58
CA THR A 610 -17.90 41.44 37.53
C THR A 610 -16.97 42.31 38.37
N GLU A 611 -17.25 43.60 38.46
CA GLU A 611 -16.37 44.55 39.14
C GLU A 611 -16.96 44.99 40.50
N VAL A 612 -16.17 44.97 41.56
CA VAL A 612 -16.56 45.30 42.94
C VAL A 612 -15.55 46.26 43.57
N ASN A 613 -16.00 47.18 44.43
CA ASN A 613 -15.09 48.06 45.18
C ASN A 613 -14.40 47.27 46.31
N ASP A 614 -13.09 47.45 46.47
CA ASP A 614 -12.31 46.80 47.52
C ASP A 614 -11.29 47.79 48.10
N GLU A 615 -11.17 47.83 49.44
CA GLU A 615 -10.30 48.80 50.11
C GLU A 615 -8.81 48.44 50.05
N VAL A 616 -8.49 47.19 49.75
CA VAL A 616 -7.12 46.64 49.83
C VAL A 616 -6.58 46.33 48.43
N ALA A 617 -7.39 45.74 47.56
CA ALA A 617 -6.99 45.34 46.23
C ALA A 617 -6.97 46.54 45.26
N PRO A 618 -5.85 46.77 44.53
CA PRO A 618 -5.78 47.86 43.56
C PRO A 618 -6.75 47.64 42.40
N ALA A 619 -7.18 48.75 41.78
CA ALA A 619 -8.10 48.72 40.66
C ALA A 619 -7.54 47.91 39.48
N GLY A 620 -8.38 47.07 38.88
CA GLY A 620 -8.03 46.23 37.72
C GLY A 620 -7.43 44.87 38.04
N MET A 621 -7.28 44.50 39.33
CA MET A 621 -6.83 43.17 39.74
C MET A 621 -7.97 42.18 39.97
N VAL A 622 -7.77 40.93 39.58
CA VAL A 622 -8.70 39.82 39.83
C VAL A 622 -8.61 39.40 41.30
N MET A 623 -9.73 39.51 42.01
CA MET A 623 -9.86 39.12 43.42
C MET A 623 -10.32 37.68 43.60
N ALA A 624 -11.21 37.21 42.73
CA ALA A 624 -11.78 35.88 42.82
C ALA A 624 -12.14 35.33 41.44
N VAL A 625 -12.13 34.00 41.34
CA VAL A 625 -12.57 33.26 40.16
C VAL A 625 -13.74 32.38 40.60
N GLY A 626 -14.87 32.48 39.91
CA GLY A 626 -16.10 31.77 40.27
C GLY A 626 -16.05 30.28 39.93
N THR A 627 -15.22 29.89 38.96
CA THR A 627 -14.95 28.48 38.63
C THR A 627 -13.61 28.07 39.25
N PRO A 628 -13.56 27.00 40.08
CA PRO A 628 -12.31 26.55 40.68
C PRO A 628 -11.26 26.24 39.60
N PRO A 629 -9.99 26.61 39.82
CA PRO A 629 -8.90 26.19 38.96
C PRO A 629 -8.78 24.65 38.89
N GLY A 630 -8.36 24.14 37.75
CA GLY A 630 -8.32 22.69 37.47
C GLY A 630 -9.68 22.07 37.07
N THR A 631 -10.78 22.83 37.11
CA THR A 631 -12.08 22.34 36.65
C THR A 631 -12.10 22.21 35.13
N SER A 632 -12.57 21.07 34.62
CA SER A 632 -12.79 20.82 33.19
C SER A 632 -14.16 21.36 32.77
N VAL A 633 -14.20 22.30 31.84
CA VAL A 633 -15.42 22.95 31.35
C VAL A 633 -15.49 22.88 29.82
N PRO A 634 -16.68 22.97 29.20
CA PRO A 634 -16.77 23.03 27.74
C PRO A 634 -15.97 24.20 27.15
N ARG A 635 -15.52 24.03 25.91
CA ARG A 635 -14.89 25.11 25.13
C ARG A 635 -15.77 26.37 25.12
N ASP A 636 -15.14 27.53 25.10
CA ASP A 636 -15.80 28.86 25.05
C ASP A 636 -16.66 29.19 26.29
N THR A 637 -16.64 28.35 27.33
CA THR A 637 -17.31 28.65 28.62
C THR A 637 -16.73 29.93 29.22
N ALA A 638 -17.60 30.83 29.64
CA ALA A 638 -17.19 32.08 30.28
C ALA A 638 -16.90 31.86 31.77
N VAL A 639 -15.63 31.93 32.16
CA VAL A 639 -15.21 31.86 33.56
C VAL A 639 -15.50 33.18 34.26
N ALA A 640 -16.24 33.14 35.37
CA ALA A 640 -16.57 34.33 36.14
C ALA A 640 -15.33 34.88 36.88
N LEU A 641 -15.00 36.14 36.65
CA LEU A 641 -13.90 36.85 37.32
C LEU A 641 -14.48 38.02 38.12
N THR A 642 -14.14 38.10 39.42
CA THR A 642 -14.42 39.28 40.24
C THR A 642 -13.18 40.17 40.24
N VAL A 643 -13.32 41.42 39.80
CA VAL A 643 -12.22 42.38 39.64
C VAL A 643 -12.42 43.58 40.57
N SER A 644 -11.35 44.05 41.20
CA SER A 644 -11.38 45.25 42.05
C SER A 644 -11.54 46.52 41.21
N LYS A 645 -12.45 47.41 41.61
CA LYS A 645 -12.53 48.81 41.15
C LYS A 645 -11.61 49.74 41.95
N GLY A 646 -10.92 49.21 42.97
CA GLY A 646 -10.25 49.97 44.01
C GLY A 646 -11.20 50.42 45.12
N PRO A 647 -10.71 51.26 46.05
CA PRO A 647 -11.51 51.73 47.18
C PRO A 647 -12.74 52.50 46.72
N ALA A 648 -13.84 52.40 47.47
CA ALA A 648 -15.04 53.15 47.18
C ALA A 648 -14.74 54.68 47.17
N PRO A 649 -15.24 55.43 46.17
CA PRO A 649 -15.03 56.87 46.12
C PRO A 649 -15.74 57.55 47.29
N ILE A 650 -15.11 58.61 47.82
CA ILE A 650 -15.58 59.35 48.99
C ILE A 650 -16.22 60.65 48.49
N PRO A 651 -17.46 60.98 48.91
CA PRO A 651 -18.09 62.24 48.55
C PRO A 651 -17.36 63.41 49.20
N VAL A 652 -17.12 64.47 48.43
CA VAL A 652 -16.56 65.72 48.97
C VAL A 652 -17.54 66.29 50.00
N PRO A 653 -17.11 66.50 51.26
CA PRO A 653 -18.00 67.00 52.30
C PRO A 653 -18.40 68.46 52.02
N ASP A 654 -19.63 68.83 52.39
CA ASP A 654 -20.05 70.23 52.35
C ASP A 654 -19.37 71.01 53.47
N VAL A 655 -18.43 71.87 53.07
CA VAL A 655 -17.63 72.73 53.94
C VAL A 655 -17.87 74.22 53.67
N VAL A 656 -18.87 74.56 52.86
CA VAL A 656 -19.21 75.95 52.53
C VAL A 656 -19.61 76.70 53.80
N GLY A 657 -19.08 77.91 53.98
CA GLY A 657 -19.32 78.73 55.18
C GLY A 657 -18.38 78.47 56.35
N LEU A 658 -17.60 77.39 56.36
CA LEU A 658 -16.56 77.14 57.36
C LEU A 658 -15.31 77.97 57.08
N ALA A 659 -14.46 78.21 58.10
CA ALA A 659 -13.14 78.78 57.88
C ALA A 659 -12.26 77.83 57.07
N GLY A 660 -11.42 78.35 56.15
CA GLY A 660 -10.57 77.53 55.27
C GLY A 660 -9.71 76.47 56.01
N THR A 661 -9.19 76.80 57.20
CA THR A 661 -8.46 75.84 58.06
C THR A 661 -9.33 74.72 58.60
N ALA A 662 -10.57 75.03 59.03
CA ALA A 662 -11.53 74.04 59.51
C ALA A 662 -12.06 73.15 58.38
N ALA A 663 -12.32 73.74 57.22
CA ALA A 663 -12.69 73.02 56.00
C ALA A 663 -11.60 72.04 55.55
N SER A 664 -10.33 72.46 55.58
CA SER A 664 -9.20 71.58 55.30
C SER A 664 -9.13 70.39 56.25
N ALA A 665 -9.31 70.61 57.55
CA ALA A 665 -9.30 69.54 58.55
C ALA A 665 -10.46 68.54 58.33
N GLN A 666 -11.65 69.03 57.97
CA GLN A 666 -12.82 68.18 57.71
C GLN A 666 -12.67 67.35 56.42
N ILE A 667 -12.12 67.92 55.36
CA ILE A 667 -11.79 67.20 54.11
C ILE A 667 -10.73 66.13 54.36
N GLN A 668 -9.69 66.45 55.14
CA GLN A 668 -8.65 65.49 55.51
C GLN A 668 -9.18 64.38 56.42
N ALA A 669 -10.12 64.69 57.32
CA ALA A 669 -10.73 63.72 58.22
C ALA A 669 -11.53 62.63 57.49
N VAL A 670 -12.14 62.95 56.35
CA VAL A 670 -12.81 61.97 55.48
C VAL A 670 -11.84 61.25 54.53
N GLY A 671 -10.54 61.48 54.65
CA GLY A 671 -9.50 60.79 53.87
C GLY A 671 -9.28 61.35 52.46
N LEU A 672 -9.71 62.59 52.19
CA LEU A 672 -9.43 63.32 50.96
C LEU A 672 -8.20 64.22 51.13
N GLY A 673 -7.50 64.49 50.02
CA GLY A 673 -6.36 65.41 50.00
C GLY A 673 -6.82 66.87 49.90
N VAL A 674 -5.97 67.81 50.30
CA VAL A 674 -6.21 69.25 50.09
C VAL A 674 -5.07 69.81 49.26
N SER A 675 -5.36 70.31 48.06
CA SER A 675 -4.32 70.86 47.14
C SER A 675 -3.93 72.30 47.43
N GLY A 676 -4.73 73.01 48.23
CA GLY A 676 -4.48 74.39 48.62
C GLY A 676 -5.75 75.16 48.91
N ILE A 677 -5.59 76.30 49.60
CA ILE A 677 -6.66 77.26 49.87
C ILE A 677 -6.36 78.51 49.04
N GLU A 678 -7.26 78.86 48.13
CA GLU A 678 -7.19 80.08 47.34
C GLU A 678 -7.95 81.21 48.08
N GLY A 679 -7.19 82.20 48.58
CA GLY A 679 -7.67 83.29 49.45
C GLY A 679 -7.11 83.19 50.89
N SER A 680 -7.76 83.83 51.87
CA SER A 680 -7.31 83.81 53.26
C SER A 680 -7.79 82.56 53.99
N PRO A 681 -6.91 81.77 54.64
CA PRO A 681 -7.30 80.57 55.39
C PRO A 681 -8.26 80.82 56.56
N SER A 682 -8.37 82.07 57.01
CA SER A 682 -9.28 82.48 58.09
C SER A 682 -10.68 82.86 57.60
N ASN A 683 -10.86 83.02 56.29
CA ASN A 683 -12.12 83.44 55.69
C ASN A 683 -13.03 82.23 55.39
N ALA A 684 -14.32 82.52 55.25
CA ALA A 684 -15.33 81.50 54.94
C ALA A 684 -15.16 80.93 53.52
N VAL A 685 -15.25 79.60 53.40
CA VAL A 685 -15.24 78.87 52.14
C VAL A 685 -16.48 79.21 51.31
N LEU A 686 -16.25 79.53 50.03
CA LEU A 686 -17.28 79.81 49.03
C LEU A 686 -17.64 78.57 48.22
N ALA A 687 -16.63 77.78 47.85
CA ALA A 687 -16.77 76.61 47.00
C ALA A 687 -15.55 75.69 47.16
N THR A 688 -15.73 74.44 46.73
CA THR A 688 -14.67 73.47 46.54
C THR A 688 -14.61 73.04 45.08
N ASP A 689 -13.44 72.62 44.63
CA ASP A 689 -13.26 71.93 43.35
C ASP A 689 -12.47 70.64 43.63
N PRO A 690 -13.09 69.46 43.46
CA PRO A 690 -14.47 69.22 43.02
C PRO A 690 -15.55 69.71 44.01
N PRO A 691 -16.80 70.00 43.56
CA PRO A 691 -17.90 70.49 44.39
C PRO A 691 -18.36 69.49 45.45
N ALA A 692 -18.99 70.00 46.51
CA ALA A 692 -19.58 69.18 47.56
C ALA A 692 -20.58 68.15 47.00
N GLY A 693 -20.51 66.91 47.51
CA GLY A 693 -21.31 65.78 47.05
C GLY A 693 -20.70 65.00 45.87
N GLU A 694 -19.69 65.53 45.17
CA GLU A 694 -18.99 64.78 44.13
C GLU A 694 -18.16 63.65 44.73
N ALA A 695 -18.30 62.42 44.21
CA ALA A 695 -17.59 61.25 44.72
C ALA A 695 -16.23 61.11 44.03
N ILE A 696 -15.14 61.27 44.79
CA ILE A 696 -13.77 61.26 44.26
C ILE A 696 -12.92 60.16 44.93
N PRO A 697 -11.84 59.69 44.28
CA PRO A 697 -10.97 58.68 44.87
C PRO A 697 -10.37 59.12 46.21
N ARG A 698 -10.16 58.18 47.12
CA ARG A 698 -9.50 58.46 48.41
C ARG A 698 -8.14 59.11 48.19
N GLY A 699 -7.82 60.15 48.96
CA GLY A 699 -6.60 60.94 48.82
C GLY A 699 -6.59 61.91 47.64
N ALA A 700 -7.63 61.94 46.80
CA ALA A 700 -7.71 62.90 45.70
C ALA A 700 -7.72 64.35 46.24
N PRO A 701 -7.02 65.28 45.56
CA PRO A 701 -6.91 66.65 46.02
C PRO A 701 -8.22 67.43 45.83
N VAL A 702 -8.69 68.06 46.89
CA VAL A 702 -9.75 69.08 46.86
C VAL A 702 -9.13 70.46 46.99
N ARG A 703 -9.49 71.37 46.10
CA ARG A 703 -9.12 72.79 46.17
C ARG A 703 -10.22 73.56 46.89
N ILE A 704 -9.83 74.46 47.79
CA ILE A 704 -10.76 75.25 48.62
C ILE A 704 -10.69 76.71 48.17
N PHE A 705 -11.83 77.32 47.86
CA PHE A 705 -11.92 78.75 47.52
C PHE A 705 -12.56 79.52 48.66
N THR A 706 -11.90 80.58 49.14
CA THR A 706 -12.39 81.43 50.25
C THR A 706 -12.69 82.85 49.77
N ARG A 707 -13.51 83.60 50.52
CA ARG A 707 -13.68 85.05 50.26
C ARG A 707 -12.33 85.75 50.38
N ARG A 708 -12.01 86.67 49.45
CA ARG A 708 -10.80 87.51 49.55
C ARG A 708 -10.88 88.46 50.74
#